data_AF-A0A507F659-F1
#
_entry.id   AF-A0A507F659-F1
#
_cell.length_a   1.000
_cell.length_b   1.000
_cell.length_c   1.000
_cell.angle_alpha   90.00
_cell.angle_beta   90.00
_cell.angle_gamma   90.00
#
_symmetry.space_group_name_H-M   'P 1'
#
loop_
_entity.id
_entity.type
_entity.pdbx_description
1 polymer ?
#
loop_
_entity_poly.entity_id
_entity_poly.type
_entity_poly.pdbx_seq_one_letter_code
_entity_poly.pdbx_strand_id
1 'polypeptide(L)'
;MSKTADPYYPLDSPLSSSPSGMRRGTLKLQEKLLPSPQPRTDSLPRLTSISDFLSPHHSTIHPPLEDLNALDEYIQEEPSNLVQIIPALTHFLEQYCLDKPETCGELWTGKLKPLLMDLQANDQPIERPRPPSPVCERKPEKWINVHGEEWEDDYAWLKDRENPDVLKYIEDENEYASKMLEDTKPLQKLLYKEFVSRIDESEQSATVTLQDGWTYYTRKACTSLMVAGQEYRLHCRSKDGKEDVYLDENVIANSKEFEEASYFRVGFLKHSPNCKLIAYGIDSSGNERYTTYFMDMDKKQVLDDRIEGVYEDLEFACDNSVFYTVLDDFERAYELRRHKLGTDVTTDALLYHEEDEMFFLSLTKTCNGKYILLNSSAQITSETRYISTEKPDDPPSLLFPRRENIQYTCENHGRYFYILTNEDSKNNWLFRMPIPSTLSKPPSTDEELLEFRETVIEHRDFVLIEHFEVRRNHLIVFERSNCLQNVRIVDLSYDGFNTYHYISFGEMVYSLWPGTVREEERALAKTSLFDTNILRFTYTSFIQPKQVVDYNMDDRTMTVVYEEHIGGYEQTMYTSRRLFATGVDGTAVPISIVYRRDLLGLNQTPSQPNPCLLHAYGAYGAFVNPIFSASRLSLLDRGFIYAAAHVRGGADMGNGWYEEGKLTKKPNTFLDFCSAAEYLCKEGYTTPSKLSIYGRSAGGLLIGAAINIRPDLFAAALTEVPFVDVINTMFDATIPWTAFEYEEWGNPNDREIYDVMKTYCPYTKIRGQALARNAYPHLLVVGGMNDPRVAFFEPLKFVAKMRGERRRYLSKPVRPSPLAHDDSAADTPTSSGLRKAPTLATMAGGTPNDTLLPSHPTPRSLLLRIEDAGHGGSSGQYSFLENLAFEYAFLITSLNADTATSASIPSPIRHSIDEGVQDRTNKPKKSKKRGKEDVEEKEYRRRAKGDRGPSNIFQVGFVLRLHSQNHPHSSSK
;
A
#
# COMPACT_ATOMS: atom_id res chain seq x y z
N MET A 1 -38.52 -27.16 -53.09
CA MET A 1 -39.67 -27.99 -52.66
C MET A 1 -39.79 -27.76 -51.16
N SER A 2 -40.70 -26.87 -50.74
CA SER A 2 -42.06 -27.15 -50.20
C SER A 2 -42.03 -27.17 -48.66
N LYS A 3 -42.43 -26.09 -47.97
CA LYS A 3 -43.83 -25.76 -47.54
C LYS A 3 -44.29 -26.72 -46.41
N THR A 4 -44.88 -26.32 -45.28
CA THR A 4 -45.79 -25.19 -44.91
C THR A 4 -45.96 -25.21 -43.35
N ALA A 5 -46.59 -24.30 -42.58
CA ALA A 5 -47.30 -23.02 -42.81
C ALA A 5 -47.36 -22.17 -41.50
N ASP A 6 -47.63 -20.87 -41.67
CA ASP A 6 -48.17 -19.88 -40.70
C ASP A 6 -49.72 -20.04 -40.55
N PRO A 7 -50.56 -19.22 -39.83
CA PRO A 7 -50.41 -17.77 -39.51
C PRO A 7 -50.99 -17.24 -38.16
N TYR A 8 -50.71 -15.96 -37.80
CA TYR A 8 -51.70 -14.83 -37.73
C TYR A 8 -51.11 -13.48 -37.22
N TYR A 9 -51.54 -12.37 -37.83
CA TYR A 9 -51.28 -10.93 -37.55
C TYR A 9 -52.62 -10.16 -37.69
N PRO A 10 -52.85 -8.93 -37.12
CA PRO A 10 -52.32 -7.61 -37.60
C PRO A 10 -51.90 -6.61 -36.48
N LEU A 11 -50.85 -5.78 -36.62
CA LEU A 11 -50.73 -4.45 -37.30
C LEU A 11 -51.54 -3.28 -36.70
N ASP A 12 -50.84 -2.22 -36.25
CA ASP A 12 -50.95 -0.85 -36.81
C ASP A 12 -49.91 0.15 -36.24
N SER A 13 -49.67 1.26 -36.97
CA SER A 13 -48.78 2.42 -36.72
C SER A 13 -49.10 3.51 -37.76
N PRO A 14 -48.54 4.75 -37.76
CA PRO A 14 -47.84 5.56 -36.74
C PRO A 14 -48.50 6.97 -36.56
N LEU A 15 -47.89 7.93 -35.83
CA LEU A 15 -47.65 9.34 -36.25
C LEU A 15 -47.06 10.27 -35.16
N SER A 16 -46.53 11.41 -35.61
CA SER A 16 -45.77 12.44 -34.88
C SER A 16 -46.61 13.60 -34.30
N SER A 17 -46.13 14.29 -33.25
CA SER A 17 -45.84 15.77 -33.26
C SER A 17 -45.60 16.37 -31.86
N SER A 18 -44.65 17.31 -31.77
CA SER A 18 -44.56 18.35 -30.71
C SER A 18 -45.41 19.58 -31.10
N PRO A 19 -45.88 20.46 -30.17
CA PRO A 19 -45.05 21.60 -29.73
C PRO A 19 -45.36 22.21 -28.32
N SER A 20 -44.67 23.32 -28.02
CA SER A 20 -44.62 24.19 -26.82
C SER A 20 -45.86 25.08 -26.49
N GLY A 21 -45.98 25.60 -25.24
CA GLY A 21 -46.64 26.92 -25.02
C GLY A 21 -47.13 27.39 -23.62
N MET A 22 -46.32 28.22 -22.92
CA MET A 22 -46.66 29.41 -22.08
C MET A 22 -47.83 29.53 -21.02
N ARG A 23 -47.41 29.76 -19.75
CA ARG A 23 -47.62 30.95 -18.84
C ARG A 23 -49.01 31.47 -18.32
N ARG A 24 -49.00 31.67 -16.97
CA ARG A 24 -49.35 32.88 -16.14
C ARG A 24 -50.76 33.15 -15.54
N GLY A 25 -50.76 33.53 -14.24
CA GLY A 25 -51.67 34.49 -13.57
C GLY A 25 -52.00 34.13 -12.09
N THR A 26 -51.39 34.66 -11.02
CA THR A 26 -51.45 35.99 -10.33
C THR A 26 -52.73 36.33 -9.53
N LEU A 27 -52.59 36.62 -8.21
CA LEU A 27 -53.47 37.55 -7.46
C LEU A 27 -52.83 38.09 -6.13
N LYS A 28 -52.84 39.43 -6.04
CA LYS A 28 -52.71 40.48 -5.00
C LYS A 28 -52.77 40.14 -3.47
N LEU A 29 -52.11 40.79 -2.49
CA LEU A 29 -51.72 42.21 -2.13
C LEU A 29 -52.67 42.93 -1.14
N GLN A 30 -52.17 43.38 0.04
CA GLN A 30 -52.60 44.63 0.74
C GLN A 30 -51.64 45.07 1.89
N GLU A 31 -51.60 46.39 2.19
CA GLU A 31 -50.66 47.10 3.10
C GLU A 31 -51.30 47.68 4.39
N LYS A 32 -50.46 48.11 5.36
CA LYS A 32 -50.61 49.19 6.41
C LYS A 32 -49.47 49.07 7.45
N LEU A 33 -49.00 50.08 8.22
CA LEU A 33 -49.05 51.56 8.20
C LEU A 33 -47.88 52.13 9.09
N LEU A 34 -47.73 53.45 9.23
CA LEU A 34 -46.79 54.14 10.15
C LEU A 34 -47.51 55.10 11.10
N PRO A 35 -46.94 55.43 12.30
CA PRO A 35 -46.44 56.80 12.56
C PRO A 35 -45.25 56.94 13.56
N SER A 36 -44.70 58.16 13.68
CA SER A 36 -43.63 58.68 14.60
C SER A 36 -44.18 59.78 15.55
N PRO A 37 -43.49 60.44 16.56
CA PRO A 37 -42.02 60.61 16.78
C PRO A 37 -41.41 60.78 18.26
N GLN A 38 -40.08 60.52 18.42
CA GLN A 38 -39.03 61.16 19.32
C GLN A 38 -39.18 61.31 20.89
N PRO A 39 -38.13 61.59 21.73
CA PRO A 39 -36.63 61.64 21.56
C PRO A 39 -35.71 61.02 22.70
N ARG A 40 -34.37 60.89 22.44
CA ARG A 40 -33.19 60.70 23.38
C ARG A 40 -33.13 59.39 24.23
N THR A 41 -31.99 58.85 24.75
CA THR A 41 -30.55 59.22 24.94
C THR A 41 -29.57 58.05 24.64
N ASP A 42 -28.25 58.30 24.66
CA ASP A 42 -27.13 57.41 24.28
C ASP A 42 -26.97 56.06 25.02
N SER A 43 -26.56 55.02 24.28
CA SER A 43 -25.63 53.96 24.72
C SER A 43 -25.12 53.13 23.52
N LEU A 44 -24.00 52.41 23.71
CA LEU A 44 -23.16 51.74 22.69
C LEU A 44 -23.91 50.83 21.69
N PRO A 45 -23.43 50.69 20.44
CA PRO A 45 -24.07 49.83 19.45
C PRO A 45 -23.94 48.35 19.81
N ARG A 46 -25.08 47.65 19.93
CA ARG A 46 -25.12 46.19 19.91
C ARG A 46 -24.79 45.70 18.49
N LEU A 47 -23.93 44.69 18.41
CA LEU A 47 -23.74 43.92 17.18
C LEU A 47 -25.06 43.24 16.80
N THR A 48 -25.43 43.32 15.52
CA THR A 48 -26.51 42.53 14.94
C THR A 48 -26.12 41.04 14.86
N SER A 49 -27.12 40.15 14.84
CA SER A 49 -26.96 38.71 15.02
C SER A 49 -26.06 38.04 13.98
N ILE A 50 -25.36 36.99 14.43
CA ILE A 50 -24.36 36.24 13.65
C ILE A 50 -25.03 35.17 12.74
N SER A 51 -26.29 34.83 13.04
CA SER A 51 -27.17 33.87 12.35
C SER A 51 -27.25 33.92 10.83
N ASP A 52 -26.88 35.03 10.21
CA ASP A 52 -27.12 35.28 8.78
C ASP A 52 -25.95 34.82 7.89
N PHE A 53 -24.85 34.33 8.48
CA PHE A 53 -23.62 33.95 7.77
C PHE A 53 -23.36 32.43 7.66
N LEU A 54 -24.14 31.58 8.33
CA LEU A 54 -23.94 30.12 8.32
C LEU A 54 -24.94 29.44 7.38
N SER A 55 -24.44 28.77 6.33
CA SER A 55 -25.28 27.95 5.43
C SER A 55 -25.65 26.60 6.07
N PRO A 56 -26.89 26.06 5.89
CA PRO A 56 -27.42 25.04 6.78
C PRO A 56 -27.01 23.58 6.50
N HIS A 57 -25.95 23.35 5.73
CA HIS A 57 -25.68 22.03 5.10
C HIS A 57 -24.32 21.39 5.41
N HIS A 58 -23.58 21.89 6.39
CA HIS A 58 -22.53 21.12 7.05
C HIS A 58 -23.03 20.66 8.42
N SER A 59 -23.08 19.34 8.63
CA SER A 59 -23.24 18.74 9.96
C SER A 59 -21.98 19.01 10.77
N THR A 60 -21.98 20.09 11.56
CA THR A 60 -20.85 20.43 12.45
C THR A 60 -20.82 19.49 13.65
N ILE A 61 -19.66 18.88 13.89
CA ILE A 61 -19.42 17.90 14.97
C ILE A 61 -19.20 18.61 16.34
N HIS A 62 -19.16 19.95 16.32
CA HIS A 62 -19.03 20.83 17.49
C HIS A 62 -20.24 21.78 17.61
N PRO A 63 -20.50 22.35 18.79
CA PRO A 63 -21.51 23.41 18.97
C PRO A 63 -21.28 24.63 18.06
N PRO A 64 -22.31 25.43 17.74
CA PRO A 64 -22.15 26.66 16.96
C PRO A 64 -21.15 27.62 17.61
N LEU A 65 -20.30 28.27 16.80
CA LEU A 65 -19.28 29.23 17.30
C LEU A 65 -19.85 30.43 18.07
N GLU A 66 -21.16 30.65 17.94
CA GLU A 66 -21.92 31.72 18.59
C GLU A 66 -22.29 31.38 20.04
N ASP A 67 -22.37 30.09 20.40
CA ASP A 67 -22.71 29.63 21.74
C ASP A 67 -21.45 29.31 22.53
N LEU A 68 -20.86 30.35 23.11
CA LEU A 68 -19.63 30.25 23.90
C LEU A 68 -19.77 29.34 25.12
N ASN A 69 -20.98 29.21 25.70
CA ASN A 69 -21.19 28.33 26.84
C ASN A 69 -21.18 26.87 26.40
N ALA A 70 -21.89 26.53 25.32
CA ALA A 70 -21.87 25.18 24.76
C ALA A 70 -20.46 24.79 24.24
N LEU A 71 -19.72 25.74 23.67
CA LEU A 71 -18.30 25.54 23.31
C LEU A 71 -17.42 25.30 24.54
N ASP A 72 -17.55 26.09 25.60
CA ASP A 72 -16.77 25.91 26.83
C ASP A 72 -17.08 24.57 27.50
N GLU A 73 -18.35 24.15 27.54
CA GLU A 73 -18.76 22.81 28.01
C GLU A 73 -18.13 21.71 27.14
N TYR A 74 -18.24 21.80 25.82
CA TYR A 74 -17.68 20.84 24.87
C TYR A 74 -16.14 20.76 24.89
N ILE A 75 -15.42 21.86 25.19
CA ILE A 75 -13.97 21.88 25.40
C ILE A 75 -13.60 21.32 26.79
N GLN A 76 -14.43 21.52 27.81
CA GLN A 76 -14.22 20.99 29.16
C GLN A 76 -14.50 19.48 29.25
N GLU A 77 -15.45 18.95 28.48
CA GLU A 77 -15.70 17.51 28.36
C GLU A 77 -14.46 16.76 27.90
N GLU A 78 -13.76 17.26 26.87
CA GLU A 78 -12.43 16.78 26.52
C GLU A 78 -11.58 17.90 25.88
N PRO A 79 -10.42 18.29 26.45
CA PRO A 79 -9.58 19.35 25.89
C PRO A 79 -9.12 19.15 24.44
N SER A 80 -9.17 17.92 23.92
CA SER A 80 -8.88 17.61 22.50
C SER A 80 -9.96 18.13 21.54
N ASN A 81 -11.17 18.38 22.03
CA ASN A 81 -12.30 18.89 21.25
C ASN A 81 -12.06 20.32 20.73
N LEU A 82 -11.14 21.06 21.37
CA LEU A 82 -10.62 22.34 20.85
C LEU A 82 -10.14 22.19 19.40
N VAL A 83 -9.53 21.06 19.03
CA VAL A 83 -9.01 20.82 17.67
C VAL A 83 -10.12 20.65 16.65
N GLN A 84 -11.28 20.10 17.02
CA GLN A 84 -12.43 20.00 16.11
C GLN A 84 -13.05 21.36 15.80
N ILE A 85 -12.86 22.34 16.68
CA ILE A 85 -13.32 23.72 16.49
C ILE A 85 -12.35 24.51 15.59
N ILE A 86 -11.06 24.13 15.51
CA ILE A 86 -10.04 24.88 14.76
C ILE A 86 -10.42 25.17 13.30
N PRO A 87 -10.96 24.24 12.48
CA PRO A 87 -11.30 24.55 11.09
C PRO A 87 -12.38 25.62 10.96
N ALA A 88 -13.47 25.51 11.74
CA ALA A 88 -14.56 26.48 11.75
C ALA A 88 -14.09 27.83 12.31
N LEU A 89 -13.30 27.82 13.40
CA LEU A 89 -12.70 29.01 13.98
C LEU A 89 -11.71 29.69 13.03
N THR A 90 -10.92 28.91 12.28
CA THR A 90 -9.96 29.43 11.29
C THR A 90 -10.71 30.07 10.13
N HIS A 91 -11.76 29.43 9.61
CA HIS A 91 -12.59 30.03 8.56
C HIS A 91 -13.31 31.28 9.04
N PHE A 92 -13.87 31.27 10.26
CA PHE A 92 -14.47 32.45 10.89
C PHE A 92 -13.45 33.59 11.06
N LEU A 93 -12.25 33.29 11.56
CA LEU A 93 -11.17 34.27 11.71
C LEU A 93 -10.68 34.79 10.37
N GLU A 94 -10.62 33.96 9.32
CA GLU A 94 -10.28 34.36 7.96
C GLU A 94 -11.31 35.33 7.39
N GLN A 95 -12.60 34.98 7.42
CA GLN A 95 -13.68 35.88 6.99
C GLN A 95 -13.68 37.19 7.80
N TYR A 96 -13.53 37.10 9.13
CA TYR A 96 -13.45 38.26 10.02
C TYR A 96 -12.21 39.13 9.74
N CYS A 97 -11.08 38.55 9.35
CA CYS A 97 -9.88 39.27 8.91
C CYS A 97 -10.06 39.96 7.55
N LEU A 98 -10.81 39.35 6.62
CA LEU A 98 -11.14 39.95 5.34
C LEU A 98 -12.12 41.13 5.50
N ASP A 99 -13.13 40.99 6.36
CA ASP A 99 -14.15 42.02 6.61
C ASP A 99 -13.66 43.15 7.52
N LYS A 100 -12.79 42.86 8.50
CA LYS A 100 -12.34 43.82 9.53
C LYS A 100 -10.82 43.77 9.77
N PRO A 101 -10.00 44.05 8.74
CA PRO A 101 -8.54 43.92 8.83
C PRO A 101 -7.90 44.79 9.92
N GLU A 102 -8.42 46.00 10.16
CA GLU A 102 -7.89 46.89 11.21
C GLU A 102 -8.17 46.35 12.62
N THR A 103 -9.41 45.88 12.87
CA THR A 103 -9.78 45.27 14.16
C THR A 103 -9.02 43.97 14.41
N CYS A 104 -8.69 43.22 13.35
CA CYS A 104 -7.83 42.03 13.46
C CYS A 104 -6.37 42.38 13.75
N GLY A 105 -5.87 43.50 13.22
CA GLY A 105 -4.56 44.03 13.61
C GLY A 105 -4.49 44.37 15.10
N GLU A 106 -5.55 44.96 15.66
CA GLU A 106 -5.67 45.25 17.10
C GLU A 106 -5.84 43.98 17.95
N LEU A 107 -6.69 43.04 17.52
CA LEU A 107 -6.90 41.75 18.22
C LEU A 107 -5.61 40.92 18.23
N TRP A 108 -4.90 40.88 17.10
CA TRP A 108 -3.59 40.24 17.00
C TRP A 108 -2.58 40.90 17.93
N THR A 109 -2.35 42.21 17.80
CA THR A 109 -1.27 42.89 18.56
C THR A 109 -1.58 43.05 20.04
N GLY A 110 -2.84 43.23 20.43
CA GLY A 110 -3.26 43.51 21.82
C GLY A 110 -3.76 42.31 22.62
N LYS A 111 -4.10 41.18 21.99
CA LYS A 111 -4.64 39.99 22.68
C LYS A 111 -3.90 38.70 22.29
N LEU A 112 -3.98 38.31 21.02
CA LEU A 112 -3.53 36.98 20.57
C LEU A 112 -2.00 36.85 20.54
N LYS A 113 -1.28 37.84 20.01
CA LYS A 113 0.18 37.82 19.95
C LYS A 113 0.83 37.82 21.35
N PRO A 114 0.41 38.65 22.32
CA PRO A 114 0.89 38.52 23.70
C PRO A 114 0.62 37.14 24.29
N LEU A 115 -0.59 36.59 24.11
CA LEU A 115 -0.95 35.25 24.62
C LEU A 115 -0.08 34.15 23.98
N LEU A 116 0.14 34.19 22.67
CA LEU A 116 1.01 33.26 21.95
C LEU A 116 2.47 33.40 22.36
N MET A 117 2.96 34.63 22.62
CA MET A 117 4.32 34.85 23.12
C MET A 117 4.48 34.38 24.58
N ASP A 118 3.46 34.53 25.43
CA ASP A 118 3.44 33.97 26.79
C ASP A 118 3.36 32.44 26.76
N LEU A 119 2.53 31.85 25.89
CA LEU A 119 2.49 30.40 25.69
C LEU A 119 3.85 29.89 25.21
N GLN A 120 4.45 30.52 24.20
CA GLN A 120 5.77 30.14 23.66
C GLN A 120 6.93 30.39 24.65
N ALA A 121 6.79 31.32 25.59
CA ALA A 121 7.75 31.54 26.67
C ALA A 121 7.59 30.51 27.82
N ASN A 122 6.36 30.06 28.07
CA ASN A 122 6.02 29.05 29.07
C ASN A 122 6.00 27.61 28.52
N ASP A 123 6.21 27.42 27.22
CA ASP A 123 6.43 26.13 26.54
C ASP A 123 7.83 25.59 26.86
N GLN A 124 8.11 25.49 28.17
CA GLN A 124 9.20 24.68 28.68
C GLN A 124 8.78 23.23 28.50
N PRO A 125 9.52 22.41 27.75
CA PRO A 125 9.22 20.99 27.66
C PRO A 125 9.25 20.43 29.08
N ILE A 126 8.13 19.89 29.54
CA ILE A 126 8.05 19.22 30.84
C ILE A 126 8.91 17.97 30.71
N GLU A 127 10.18 18.04 31.15
CA GLU A 127 11.09 16.91 31.17
C GLU A 127 10.59 15.85 32.17
N ARG A 128 9.62 15.05 31.73
CA ARG A 128 9.16 13.87 32.44
C ARG A 128 10.32 12.87 32.45
N PRO A 129 10.70 12.32 33.61
CA PRO A 129 11.77 11.32 33.67
C PRO A 129 11.35 10.11 32.86
N ARG A 130 12.09 9.83 31.78
CA ARG A 130 11.79 8.69 30.91
C ARG A 130 11.85 7.39 31.72
N PRO A 131 10.88 6.46 31.55
CA PRO A 131 10.94 5.18 32.22
C PRO A 131 12.21 4.41 31.82
N PRO A 132 12.78 3.58 32.71
CA PRO A 132 13.86 2.68 32.33
C PRO A 132 13.36 1.68 31.28
N SER A 133 14.14 1.44 30.23
CA SER A 133 13.81 0.42 29.24
C SER A 133 13.86 -0.98 29.86
N PRO A 134 12.91 -1.88 29.57
CA PRO A 134 12.96 -3.29 29.94
C PRO A 134 14.32 -3.97 29.72
N VAL A 135 14.63 -4.90 30.61
CA VAL A 135 15.92 -5.62 30.66
C VAL A 135 15.64 -7.12 30.49
N CYS A 136 15.78 -7.61 29.27
CA CYS A 136 15.80 -9.04 28.98
C CYS A 136 17.06 -9.70 29.55
N GLU A 137 16.90 -10.83 30.22
CA GLU A 137 18.01 -11.69 30.65
C GLU A 137 18.68 -12.37 29.45
N ARG A 138 20.01 -12.48 29.47
CA ARG A 138 20.79 -13.27 28.51
C ARG A 138 20.87 -14.71 29.03
N LYS A 139 20.26 -15.67 28.32
CA LYS A 139 20.35 -17.10 28.60
C LYS A 139 21.00 -17.75 27.36
N PRO A 140 22.35 -17.78 27.25
CA PRO A 140 23.02 -18.10 25.99
C PRO A 140 22.87 -19.57 25.60
N GLU A 141 22.26 -19.80 24.45
CA GLU A 141 22.26 -21.09 23.75
C GLU A 141 23.41 -21.14 22.74
N LYS A 142 24.00 -22.32 22.53
CA LYS A 142 25.22 -22.50 21.73
C LYS A 142 25.12 -23.71 20.81
N TRP A 143 25.47 -23.49 19.54
CA TRP A 143 25.63 -24.53 18.54
C TRP A 143 27.11 -24.60 18.12
N ILE A 144 27.66 -25.80 18.10
CA ILE A 144 29.06 -26.06 17.78
C ILE A 144 29.14 -26.55 16.33
N ASN A 145 30.15 -26.08 15.59
CA ASN A 145 30.44 -26.52 14.22
C ASN A 145 29.36 -26.11 13.19
N VAL A 146 28.72 -24.95 13.37
CA VAL A 146 27.90 -24.32 12.32
C VAL A 146 28.86 -23.85 11.23
N HIS A 147 28.98 -24.64 10.16
CA HIS A 147 29.99 -24.43 9.10
C HIS A 147 31.44 -24.29 9.61
N GLY A 148 31.79 -24.97 10.71
CA GLY A 148 33.10 -24.85 11.36
C GLY A 148 33.25 -23.64 12.31
N GLU A 149 32.19 -22.88 12.55
CA GLU A 149 32.13 -21.78 13.52
C GLU A 149 31.36 -22.20 14.79
N GLU A 150 31.58 -21.49 15.90
CA GLU A 150 30.68 -21.54 17.07
C GLU A 150 29.59 -20.46 16.90
N TRP A 151 28.33 -20.84 17.10
CA TRP A 151 27.18 -19.92 17.07
C TRP A 151 26.61 -19.77 18.48
N GLU A 152 26.29 -18.53 18.89
CA GLU A 152 25.76 -18.21 20.22
C GLU A 152 24.56 -17.27 20.07
N ASP A 153 23.44 -17.62 20.70
CA ASP A 153 22.25 -16.78 20.80
C ASP A 153 21.83 -16.59 22.26
N ASP A 154 22.00 -15.36 22.74
CA ASP A 154 21.63 -14.92 24.10
C ASP A 154 20.13 -14.98 24.41
N TYR A 155 19.29 -15.03 23.38
CA TYR A 155 17.87 -14.76 23.44
C TYR A 155 17.02 -15.83 22.75
N ALA A 156 17.60 -16.99 22.38
CA ALA A 156 16.87 -18.10 21.77
C ALA A 156 15.67 -18.57 22.61
N TRP A 157 15.79 -18.49 23.93
CA TRP A 157 14.72 -18.82 24.89
C TRP A 157 13.43 -17.98 24.74
N LEU A 158 13.48 -16.82 24.08
CA LEU A 158 12.31 -15.99 23.82
C LEU A 158 11.31 -16.60 22.81
N LYS A 159 11.64 -17.73 22.16
CA LYS A 159 10.71 -18.45 21.29
C LYS A 159 9.62 -19.23 22.02
N ASP A 160 9.81 -19.48 23.32
CA ASP A 160 8.89 -20.28 24.14
C ASP A 160 7.67 -19.44 24.55
N ARG A 161 6.58 -19.55 23.77
CA ARG A 161 5.34 -18.79 23.95
C ARG A 161 4.64 -19.08 25.29
N GLU A 162 4.78 -20.29 25.82
CA GLU A 162 4.16 -20.72 27.09
C GLU A 162 4.97 -20.28 28.32
N ASN A 163 6.13 -19.65 28.11
CA ASN A 163 7.02 -19.25 29.19
C ASN A 163 6.53 -17.95 29.87
N PRO A 164 6.24 -17.97 31.18
CA PRO A 164 5.75 -16.79 31.88
C PRO A 164 6.77 -15.64 31.91
N ASP A 165 8.07 -15.92 31.85
CA ASP A 165 9.11 -14.87 31.73
C ASP A 165 9.01 -14.14 30.37
N VAL A 166 8.65 -14.86 29.30
CA VAL A 166 8.50 -14.29 27.94
C VAL A 166 7.25 -13.42 27.88
N LEU A 167 6.12 -13.93 28.36
CA LEU A 167 4.86 -13.17 28.44
C LEU A 167 5.02 -11.90 29.30
N LYS A 168 5.64 -12.03 30.49
CA LYS A 168 5.94 -10.89 31.36
C LYS A 168 6.86 -9.86 30.69
N TYR A 169 7.84 -10.31 29.90
CA TYR A 169 8.73 -9.41 29.16
C TYR A 169 8.00 -8.68 28.02
N ILE A 170 7.09 -9.35 27.32
CA ILE A 170 6.21 -8.73 26.30
C ILE A 170 5.33 -7.64 26.92
N GLU A 171 4.69 -7.91 28.06
CA GLU A 171 3.93 -6.90 28.80
C GLU A 171 4.77 -5.67 29.17
N ASP A 172 5.99 -5.88 29.69
CA ASP A 172 6.90 -4.81 30.08
C ASP A 172 7.35 -3.96 28.88
N GLU A 173 7.52 -4.57 27.70
CA GLU A 173 7.82 -3.88 26.44
C GLU A 173 6.63 -3.03 25.96
N ASN A 174 5.42 -3.61 25.96
CA ASN A 174 4.19 -2.90 25.60
C ASN A 174 3.91 -1.72 26.55
N GLU A 175 4.09 -1.90 27.85
CA GLU A 175 3.94 -0.84 28.85
C GLU A 175 5.00 0.25 28.68
N TYR A 176 6.25 -0.13 28.41
CA TYR A 176 7.34 0.81 28.13
C TYR A 176 7.09 1.64 26.86
N ALA A 177 6.66 1.03 25.76
CA ALA A 177 6.33 1.74 24.53
C ALA A 177 5.18 2.74 24.75
N SER A 178 4.13 2.31 25.46
CA SER A 178 2.99 3.15 25.83
C SER A 178 3.42 4.36 26.67
N LYS A 179 4.19 4.14 27.75
CA LYS A 179 4.72 5.22 28.62
C LYS A 179 5.66 6.18 27.88
N MET A 180 6.45 5.67 26.93
CA MET A 180 7.37 6.49 26.12
C MET A 180 6.66 7.42 25.13
N LEU A 181 5.40 7.13 24.76
CA LEU A 181 4.55 7.96 23.91
C LEU A 181 3.32 8.54 24.66
N GLU A 182 3.32 8.52 25.99
CA GLU A 182 2.23 9.03 26.84
C GLU A 182 1.89 10.49 26.50
N ASP A 183 2.93 11.32 26.31
CA ASP A 183 2.79 12.75 25.98
C ASP A 183 2.24 12.99 24.57
N THR A 184 2.25 11.97 23.70
CA THR A 184 1.71 12.06 22.33
C THR A 184 0.24 11.63 22.23
N LYS A 185 -0.39 11.16 23.33
CA LYS A 185 -1.82 10.80 23.37
C LYS A 185 -2.77 11.86 22.77
N PRO A 186 -2.58 13.18 22.96
CA PRO A 186 -3.41 14.19 22.28
C PRO A 186 -3.28 14.14 20.75
N LEU A 187 -2.06 13.93 20.24
CA LEU A 187 -1.79 13.76 18.81
C LEU A 187 -2.36 12.43 18.29
N GLN A 188 -2.25 11.34 19.05
CA GLN A 188 -2.87 10.05 18.70
C GLN A 188 -4.39 10.19 18.55
N LYS A 189 -5.07 10.80 19.54
CA LYS A 189 -6.51 11.07 19.49
C LYS A 189 -6.90 11.96 18.30
N LEU A 190 -6.07 12.95 17.97
CA LEU A 190 -6.27 13.80 16.80
C LEU A 190 -6.14 13.01 15.49
N LEU A 191 -5.06 12.24 15.31
CA LEU A 191 -4.82 11.42 14.13
C LEU A 191 -5.94 10.39 13.93
N TYR A 192 -6.39 9.73 15.02
CA TYR A 192 -7.55 8.85 14.99
C TYR A 192 -8.82 9.58 14.52
N LYS A 193 -9.15 10.74 15.12
CA LYS A 193 -10.27 11.59 14.69
C LYS A 193 -10.15 12.01 13.20
N GLU A 194 -8.94 12.29 12.70
CA GLU A 194 -8.66 12.60 11.28
C GLU A 194 -8.76 11.38 10.34
N PHE A 195 -8.47 10.17 10.79
CA PHE A 195 -8.65 8.97 9.98
C PHE A 195 -10.12 8.60 9.88
N VAL A 196 -10.83 8.67 11.01
CA VAL A 196 -12.24 8.35 11.12
C VAL A 196 -13.11 9.34 10.32
N SER A 197 -12.81 10.65 10.37
CA SER A 197 -13.55 11.67 9.60
C SER A 197 -13.42 11.56 8.08
N ARG A 198 -12.48 10.74 7.58
CA ARG A 198 -12.28 10.46 6.16
C ARG A 198 -13.00 9.19 5.69
N ILE A 199 -13.62 8.43 6.60
CA ILE A 199 -14.43 7.26 6.26
C ILE A 199 -15.76 7.75 5.70
N ASP A 200 -16.12 7.32 4.49
CA ASP A 200 -17.50 7.38 4.03
C ASP A 200 -18.34 6.34 4.79
N GLU A 201 -19.20 6.81 5.69
CA GLU A 201 -20.17 6.01 6.42
C GLU A 201 -21.28 5.43 5.53
N SER A 202 -21.57 6.10 4.40
CA SER A 202 -22.57 5.65 3.42
C SER A 202 -22.00 4.70 2.36
N GLU A 203 -20.74 4.28 2.50
CA GLU A 203 -20.04 3.45 1.52
C GLU A 203 -20.80 2.15 1.20
N GLN A 204 -21.15 2.02 -0.08
CA GLN A 204 -21.60 0.79 -0.71
C GLN A 204 -20.59 0.41 -1.79
N SER A 205 -20.23 -0.87 -1.91
CA SER A 205 -19.28 -1.35 -2.92
C SER A 205 -19.87 -1.35 -4.35
N ALA A 206 -19.00 -1.62 -5.33
CA ALA A 206 -19.40 -1.83 -6.72
C ALA A 206 -20.30 -3.06 -6.87
N THR A 207 -21.47 -2.88 -7.47
CA THR A 207 -22.51 -3.91 -7.56
C THR A 207 -22.22 -4.98 -8.62
N VAL A 208 -22.64 -6.23 -8.37
CA VAL A 208 -22.57 -7.34 -9.33
C VAL A 208 -23.95 -7.98 -9.48
N THR A 209 -24.53 -7.90 -10.68
CA THR A 209 -25.80 -8.57 -10.99
C THR A 209 -25.55 -9.98 -11.55
N LEU A 210 -26.24 -10.97 -11.00
CA LEU A 210 -26.18 -12.37 -11.45
C LEU A 210 -27.39 -12.75 -12.33
N GLN A 211 -27.33 -13.92 -12.96
CA GLN A 211 -28.35 -14.39 -13.93
C GLN A 211 -29.72 -14.66 -13.30
N ASP A 212 -29.79 -14.81 -11.97
CA ASP A 212 -31.02 -14.92 -11.19
C ASP A 212 -31.75 -13.57 -11.01
N GLY A 213 -31.14 -12.46 -11.43
CA GLY A 213 -31.64 -11.10 -11.30
C GLY A 213 -31.40 -10.45 -9.93
N TRP A 214 -30.61 -11.07 -9.05
CA TRP A 214 -30.13 -10.45 -7.81
C TRP A 214 -28.87 -9.63 -8.09
N THR A 215 -28.75 -8.48 -7.41
CA THR A 215 -27.59 -7.58 -7.49
C THR A 215 -26.89 -7.50 -6.14
N TYR A 216 -25.68 -8.04 -6.06
CA TYR A 216 -24.88 -8.22 -4.85
C TYR A 216 -23.91 -7.05 -4.63
N TYR A 217 -23.70 -6.69 -3.37
CA TYR A 217 -22.76 -5.66 -2.91
C TYR A 217 -22.51 -5.79 -1.40
N THR A 218 -21.42 -5.19 -0.93
CA THR A 218 -21.15 -5.01 0.50
C THR A 218 -21.37 -3.55 0.91
N ARG A 219 -21.75 -3.31 2.17
CA ARG A 219 -21.81 -1.96 2.76
C ARG A 219 -21.47 -2.00 4.25
N LYS A 220 -21.25 -0.83 4.85
CA LYS A 220 -21.08 -0.72 6.31
C LYS A 220 -22.40 -0.93 7.05
N ALA A 221 -22.30 -1.41 8.29
CA ALA A 221 -23.46 -1.65 9.15
C ALA A 221 -24.06 -0.37 9.73
N CYS A 222 -23.20 0.55 10.21
CA CYS A 222 -23.61 1.78 10.87
C CYS A 222 -23.21 3.03 10.09
N THR A 223 -24.07 4.06 10.16
CA THR A 223 -23.80 5.43 9.69
C THR A 223 -23.67 6.41 10.86
N SER A 224 -22.99 5.96 11.92
CA SER A 224 -22.67 6.77 13.10
C SER A 224 -21.48 6.17 13.84
N LEU A 225 -20.39 6.93 13.91
CA LEU A 225 -19.05 6.58 14.42
C LEU A 225 -18.92 5.97 15.84
N MET A 226 -20.00 5.68 16.56
CA MET A 226 -19.96 5.33 17.99
C MET A 226 -20.91 4.19 18.44
N VAL A 227 -21.31 3.29 17.54
CA VAL A 227 -21.93 2.01 17.95
C VAL A 227 -20.86 0.93 18.06
N ALA A 228 -20.40 0.67 19.29
CA ALA A 228 -19.49 -0.43 19.59
C ALA A 228 -20.09 -1.77 19.08
N GLY A 229 -19.24 -2.60 18.46
CA GLY A 229 -19.66 -3.88 17.87
C GLY A 229 -20.26 -3.79 16.45
N GLN A 230 -20.22 -2.63 15.78
CA GLN A 230 -20.67 -2.48 14.36
C GLN A 230 -19.55 -2.01 13.40
N GLU A 231 -18.40 -2.67 13.43
CA GLU A 231 -17.23 -2.34 12.60
C GLU A 231 -16.96 -3.31 11.43
N TYR A 232 -17.78 -4.35 11.31
CA TYR A 232 -17.70 -5.39 10.29
C TYR A 232 -18.78 -5.21 9.21
N ARG A 233 -18.65 -5.93 8.09
CA ARG A 233 -19.42 -5.68 6.87
C ARG A 233 -20.82 -6.29 6.91
N LEU A 234 -21.71 -5.68 6.13
CA LEU A 234 -22.95 -6.31 5.70
C LEU A 234 -22.81 -6.77 4.25
N HIS A 235 -23.20 -8.02 4.01
CA HIS A 235 -23.31 -8.59 2.67
C HIS A 235 -24.78 -8.52 2.25
N CYS A 236 -25.01 -7.80 1.15
CA CYS A 236 -26.33 -7.40 0.69
C CYS A 236 -26.57 -7.88 -0.73
N ARG A 237 -27.82 -8.27 -1.01
CA ARG A 237 -28.31 -8.45 -2.37
C ARG A 237 -29.61 -7.69 -2.55
N SER A 238 -29.88 -7.18 -3.74
CA SER A 238 -31.15 -6.51 -4.04
C SER A 238 -31.81 -7.00 -5.31
N LYS A 239 -33.15 -6.97 -5.30
CA LYS A 239 -34.00 -7.33 -6.44
C LYS A 239 -35.29 -6.53 -6.38
N ASP A 240 -35.73 -6.01 -7.53
CA ASP A 240 -36.90 -5.12 -7.65
C ASP A 240 -36.90 -3.93 -6.66
N GLY A 241 -35.71 -3.40 -6.36
CA GLY A 241 -35.51 -2.29 -5.41
C GLY A 241 -35.61 -2.64 -3.93
N LYS A 242 -35.66 -3.94 -3.57
CA LYS A 242 -35.67 -4.40 -2.18
C LYS A 242 -34.31 -5.00 -1.82
N GLU A 243 -33.70 -4.48 -0.75
CA GLU A 243 -32.48 -5.05 -0.16
C GLU A 243 -32.82 -6.27 0.72
N ASP A 244 -31.93 -7.25 0.67
CA ASP A 244 -31.85 -8.41 1.56
C ASP A 244 -30.40 -8.53 2.08
N VAL A 245 -30.19 -8.23 3.36
CA VAL A 245 -28.92 -8.49 4.06
C VAL A 245 -28.87 -9.98 4.39
N TYR A 246 -28.07 -10.76 3.66
CA TYR A 246 -28.03 -12.22 3.81
C TYR A 246 -26.96 -12.69 4.80
N LEU A 247 -25.88 -11.93 4.98
CA LEU A 247 -24.87 -12.14 6.01
C LEU A 247 -24.52 -10.80 6.69
N ASP A 248 -24.48 -10.81 8.02
CA ASP A 248 -24.05 -9.68 8.84
C ASP A 248 -22.86 -10.15 9.68
N GLU A 249 -21.65 -9.72 9.32
CA GLU A 249 -20.42 -10.10 10.02
C GLU A 249 -20.47 -9.69 11.51
N ASN A 250 -21.21 -8.62 11.86
CA ASN A 250 -21.31 -8.10 13.23
C ASN A 250 -22.18 -8.99 14.12
N VAL A 251 -23.28 -9.54 13.59
CA VAL A 251 -24.12 -10.52 14.32
C VAL A 251 -23.32 -11.77 14.67
N ILE A 252 -22.38 -12.16 13.81
CA ILE A 252 -21.49 -13.30 14.02
C ILE A 252 -20.40 -12.96 15.04
N ALA A 253 -19.70 -11.83 14.87
CA ALA A 253 -18.65 -11.37 15.79
C ALA A 253 -19.16 -11.19 17.23
N ASN A 254 -20.39 -10.68 17.41
CA ASN A 254 -21.03 -10.52 18.72
C ASN A 254 -21.87 -11.75 19.15
N SER A 255 -21.68 -12.92 18.52
CA SER A 255 -22.36 -14.16 18.92
C SER A 255 -21.59 -14.86 20.04
N LYS A 256 -22.26 -15.75 20.80
CA LYS A 256 -21.64 -16.51 21.90
C LYS A 256 -20.43 -17.36 21.54
N GLU A 257 -20.19 -17.61 20.25
CA GLU A 257 -19.02 -18.35 19.77
C GLU A 257 -17.80 -17.42 19.60
N PHE A 258 -18.01 -16.12 19.42
CA PHE A 258 -16.97 -15.14 19.07
C PHE A 258 -16.94 -13.89 19.97
N GLU A 259 -17.89 -13.69 20.89
CA GLU A 259 -18.01 -12.49 21.73
C GLU A 259 -16.81 -12.25 22.67
N GLU A 260 -16.03 -13.30 22.96
CA GLU A 260 -14.78 -13.26 23.76
C GLU A 260 -13.51 -13.45 22.89
N ALA A 261 -13.63 -13.47 21.56
CA ALA A 261 -12.47 -13.63 20.67
C ALA A 261 -11.68 -12.31 20.56
N SER A 262 -10.36 -12.36 20.76
CA SER A 262 -9.49 -11.18 20.60
C SER A 262 -9.23 -10.79 19.15
N TYR A 263 -9.58 -11.67 18.21
CA TYR A 263 -9.54 -11.40 16.77
C TYR A 263 -10.83 -11.90 16.09
N PHE A 264 -11.25 -11.24 15.02
CA PHE A 264 -12.34 -11.72 14.15
C PHE A 264 -12.13 -11.29 12.69
N ARG A 265 -12.16 -12.25 11.76
CA ARG A 265 -12.17 -12.01 10.31
C ARG A 265 -13.00 -13.07 9.59
N VAL A 266 -13.95 -12.63 8.77
CA VAL A 266 -14.42 -13.46 7.64
C VAL A 266 -13.32 -13.43 6.57
N GLY A 267 -12.65 -14.57 6.38
CA GLY A 267 -11.51 -14.72 5.47
C GLY A 267 -11.92 -14.67 4.01
N PHE A 268 -12.92 -15.49 3.67
CA PHE A 268 -13.48 -15.64 2.33
C PHE A 268 -15.00 -15.85 2.39
N LEU A 269 -15.68 -15.55 1.29
CA LEU A 269 -17.09 -15.89 1.06
C LEU A 269 -17.28 -16.36 -0.39
N LYS A 270 -17.87 -17.55 -0.56
CA LYS A 270 -18.07 -18.21 -1.84
C LYS A 270 -19.54 -18.55 -2.03
N HIS A 271 -20.08 -18.30 -3.22
CA HIS A 271 -21.46 -18.60 -3.58
C HIS A 271 -21.59 -19.94 -4.30
N SER A 272 -22.66 -20.70 -4.00
CA SER A 272 -23.02 -21.89 -4.77
C SER A 272 -23.46 -21.53 -6.20
N PRO A 273 -23.33 -22.42 -7.20
CA PRO A 273 -23.66 -22.09 -8.59
C PRO A 273 -25.14 -21.77 -8.83
N ASN A 274 -26.02 -22.18 -7.91
CA ASN A 274 -27.45 -21.86 -7.94
C ASN A 274 -27.81 -20.60 -7.13
N CYS A 275 -26.82 -19.90 -6.54
CA CYS A 275 -26.96 -18.66 -5.77
C CYS A 275 -27.95 -18.77 -4.59
N LYS A 276 -28.00 -19.93 -3.92
CA LYS A 276 -28.83 -20.19 -2.74
C LYS A 276 -28.05 -20.42 -1.46
N LEU A 277 -26.85 -20.99 -1.58
CA LEU A 277 -25.97 -21.27 -0.47
C LEU A 277 -24.73 -20.38 -0.57
N ILE A 278 -24.20 -20.01 0.58
CA ILE A 278 -22.84 -19.49 0.72
C ILE A 278 -22.01 -20.41 1.60
N ALA A 279 -20.71 -20.40 1.36
CA ALA A 279 -19.69 -20.92 2.26
C ALA A 279 -18.81 -19.75 2.69
N TYR A 280 -18.55 -19.59 3.99
CA TYR A 280 -17.70 -18.51 4.52
C TYR A 280 -16.76 -19.03 5.61
N GLY A 281 -15.50 -18.60 5.56
CA GLY A 281 -14.47 -18.99 6.52
C GLY A 281 -14.29 -17.92 7.60
N ILE A 282 -14.24 -18.32 8.88
CA ILE A 282 -13.94 -17.43 10.02
C ILE A 282 -12.59 -17.80 10.63
N ASP A 283 -11.74 -16.79 10.85
CA ASP A 283 -10.58 -16.83 11.74
C ASP A 283 -10.89 -15.95 12.97
N SER A 284 -10.76 -16.54 14.16
CA SER A 284 -11.02 -15.90 15.45
C SER A 284 -9.76 -15.68 16.31
N SER A 285 -8.56 -15.84 15.72
CA SER A 285 -7.27 -15.74 16.42
C SER A 285 -6.19 -14.92 15.68
N GLY A 286 -6.33 -14.77 14.36
CA GLY A 286 -5.37 -14.09 13.49
C GLY A 286 -4.31 -15.01 12.88
N ASN A 287 -4.41 -16.32 13.09
CA ASN A 287 -3.45 -17.31 12.58
C ASN A 287 -3.73 -17.77 11.14
N GLU A 288 -4.73 -17.19 10.46
CA GLU A 288 -5.09 -17.52 9.06
C GLU A 288 -5.60 -18.97 8.85
N ARG A 289 -5.99 -19.66 9.95
CA ARG A 289 -6.64 -20.97 9.92
C ARG A 289 -8.15 -20.82 10.07
N TYR A 290 -8.90 -21.16 9.03
CA TYR A 290 -10.33 -20.88 8.94
C TYR A 290 -11.20 -22.07 9.36
N THR A 291 -12.31 -21.75 10.05
CA THR A 291 -13.47 -22.62 10.14
C THR A 291 -14.50 -22.20 9.10
N THR A 292 -14.87 -23.11 8.21
CA THR A 292 -15.88 -22.90 7.17
C THR A 292 -17.27 -23.25 7.68
N TYR A 293 -18.20 -22.33 7.47
CA TYR A 293 -19.63 -22.48 7.72
C TYR A 293 -20.40 -22.40 6.40
N PHE A 294 -21.56 -23.06 6.34
CA PHE A 294 -22.45 -23.01 5.18
C PHE A 294 -23.81 -22.42 5.59
N MET A 295 -24.42 -21.61 4.71
CA MET A 295 -25.70 -20.95 5.01
C MET A 295 -26.62 -20.92 3.80
N ASP A 296 -27.90 -21.26 4.03
CA ASP A 296 -28.98 -21.01 3.09
C ASP A 296 -29.43 -19.54 3.21
N MET A 297 -29.17 -18.75 2.17
CA MET A 297 -29.42 -17.31 2.15
C MET A 297 -30.92 -16.98 2.18
N ASP A 298 -31.76 -17.82 1.56
CA ASP A 298 -33.21 -17.57 1.47
C ASP A 298 -33.91 -17.87 2.80
N LYS A 299 -33.43 -18.88 3.55
CA LYS A 299 -33.91 -19.20 4.91
C LYS A 299 -33.19 -18.41 6.01
N LYS A 300 -32.04 -17.81 5.70
CA LYS A 300 -31.07 -17.25 6.67
C LYS A 300 -30.67 -18.26 7.75
N GLN A 301 -30.43 -19.50 7.32
CA GLN A 301 -30.14 -20.63 8.19
C GLN A 301 -28.73 -21.14 7.93
N VAL A 302 -27.86 -21.10 8.95
CA VAL A 302 -26.59 -21.82 8.96
C VAL A 302 -26.89 -23.32 9.03
N LEU A 303 -26.18 -24.12 8.22
CA LEU A 303 -26.30 -25.57 8.16
C LEU A 303 -25.48 -26.24 9.26
N ASP A 304 -25.73 -27.53 9.52
CA ASP A 304 -25.00 -28.31 10.53
C ASP A 304 -23.56 -28.65 10.06
N ASP A 305 -23.30 -28.59 8.75
CA ASP A 305 -21.99 -28.82 8.13
C ASP A 305 -20.96 -27.74 8.55
N ARG A 306 -19.79 -28.17 9.03
CA ARG A 306 -18.69 -27.30 9.51
C ARG A 306 -17.34 -27.95 9.19
N ILE A 307 -16.43 -27.23 8.55
CA ILE A 307 -15.10 -27.74 8.18
C ILE A 307 -14.02 -26.89 8.87
N GLU A 308 -13.16 -27.52 9.65
CA GLU A 308 -12.10 -26.85 10.43
C GLU A 308 -10.72 -27.06 9.79
N GLY A 309 -9.77 -26.17 10.10
CA GLY A 309 -8.38 -26.28 9.60
C GLY A 309 -8.20 -25.93 8.12
N VAL A 310 -9.14 -25.19 7.54
CA VAL A 310 -9.15 -24.81 6.12
C VAL A 310 -8.28 -23.58 5.90
N TYR A 311 -7.62 -23.48 4.74
CA TYR A 311 -6.97 -22.24 4.32
C TYR A 311 -7.99 -21.23 3.75
N GLU A 312 -7.56 -20.14 3.11
CA GLU A 312 -8.47 -19.09 2.62
C GLU A 312 -9.23 -19.44 1.31
N ASP A 313 -9.09 -20.68 0.81
CA ASP A 313 -9.53 -21.07 -0.54
C ASP A 313 -10.48 -22.29 -0.58
N LEU A 314 -11.68 -22.02 -1.11
CA LEU A 314 -12.75 -23.00 -1.31
C LEU A 314 -13.47 -22.73 -2.63
N GLU A 315 -13.90 -23.78 -3.34
CA GLU A 315 -14.68 -23.66 -4.58
C GLU A 315 -15.83 -24.67 -4.69
N PHE A 316 -17.00 -24.20 -5.13
CA PHE A 316 -18.17 -25.05 -5.39
C PHE A 316 -18.16 -25.69 -6.78
N ALA A 317 -18.51 -26.98 -6.84
CA ALA A 317 -18.93 -27.68 -8.06
C ALA A 317 -20.45 -27.53 -8.34
N CYS A 318 -20.90 -27.98 -9.51
CA CYS A 318 -22.28 -27.79 -10.01
C CYS A 318 -23.36 -28.51 -9.19
N ASP A 319 -23.01 -29.58 -8.47
CA ASP A 319 -23.90 -30.31 -7.56
C ASP A 319 -23.97 -29.70 -6.14
N ASN A 320 -23.21 -28.62 -5.90
CA ASN A 320 -22.94 -27.98 -4.61
C ASN A 320 -22.00 -28.75 -3.66
N SER A 321 -21.30 -29.79 -4.13
CA SER A 321 -20.11 -30.30 -3.44
C SER A 321 -19.02 -29.21 -3.44
N VAL A 322 -18.21 -29.14 -2.38
CA VAL A 322 -17.15 -28.12 -2.24
C VAL A 322 -15.77 -28.75 -2.16
N PHE A 323 -14.81 -28.09 -2.79
CA PHE A 323 -13.39 -28.43 -2.79
C PHE A 323 -12.67 -27.40 -1.94
N TYR A 324 -11.80 -27.86 -1.04
CA TYR A 324 -11.14 -27.02 -0.05
C TYR A 324 -9.74 -27.57 0.26
N THR A 325 -8.81 -26.69 0.65
CA THR A 325 -7.48 -27.11 1.11
C THR A 325 -7.41 -27.16 2.64
N VAL A 326 -6.56 -28.03 3.20
CA VAL A 326 -6.32 -28.16 4.64
C VAL A 326 -4.88 -27.82 4.97
N LEU A 327 -4.68 -27.11 6.09
CA LEU A 327 -3.38 -26.72 6.63
C LEU A 327 -2.75 -27.81 7.50
N ASP A 328 -1.48 -28.14 7.26
CA ASP A 328 -0.65 -28.97 8.15
C ASP A 328 -0.22 -28.22 9.42
N ASP A 329 0.59 -28.86 10.27
CA ASP A 329 1.10 -28.28 11.53
C ASP A 329 2.10 -27.12 11.32
N PHE A 330 2.50 -26.83 10.08
CA PHE A 330 3.41 -25.75 9.69
C PHE A 330 2.69 -24.61 8.94
N GLU A 331 1.35 -24.56 9.06
CA GLU A 331 0.46 -23.59 8.39
C GLU A 331 0.56 -23.63 6.85
N ARG A 332 0.90 -24.79 6.27
CA ARG A 332 0.96 -25.01 4.81
C ARG A 332 -0.27 -25.77 4.30
N ALA A 333 -0.92 -25.23 3.29
CA ALA A 333 -2.00 -25.91 2.57
C ALA A 333 -1.44 -27.10 1.78
N TYR A 334 -1.77 -28.33 2.20
CA TYR A 334 -1.11 -29.55 1.69
C TYR A 334 -2.04 -30.68 1.26
N GLU A 335 -3.30 -30.69 1.70
CA GLU A 335 -4.30 -31.67 1.24
C GLU A 335 -5.44 -30.99 0.50
N LEU A 336 -5.82 -31.52 -0.66
CA LEU A 336 -7.10 -31.21 -1.31
C LEU A 336 -8.16 -32.21 -0.85
N ARG A 337 -9.20 -31.71 -0.19
CA ARG A 337 -10.39 -32.50 0.16
C ARG A 337 -11.62 -32.04 -0.61
N ARG A 338 -12.63 -32.92 -0.63
CA ARG A 338 -13.95 -32.62 -1.18
C ARG A 338 -15.04 -33.04 -0.20
N HIS A 339 -15.82 -32.05 0.22
CA HIS A 339 -16.99 -32.21 1.06
C HIS A 339 -18.28 -32.28 0.25
N LYS A 340 -19.23 -33.08 0.73
CA LYS A 340 -20.60 -33.14 0.22
C LYS A 340 -21.58 -32.76 1.32
N LEU A 341 -22.28 -31.64 1.13
CA LEU A 341 -23.23 -31.10 2.11
C LEU A 341 -24.26 -32.14 2.58
N GLY A 342 -24.51 -32.17 3.89
CA GLY A 342 -25.34 -33.15 4.57
C GLY A 342 -24.65 -34.49 4.84
N THR A 343 -23.31 -34.56 4.76
CA THR A 343 -22.53 -35.76 5.11
C THR A 343 -21.53 -35.46 6.23
N ASP A 344 -21.05 -36.50 6.91
CA ASP A 344 -20.05 -36.35 7.96
C ASP A 344 -18.71 -35.92 7.36
N VAL A 345 -18.21 -34.74 7.72
CA VAL A 345 -16.94 -34.15 7.24
C VAL A 345 -15.74 -35.08 7.49
N THR A 346 -15.79 -35.95 8.51
CA THR A 346 -14.73 -36.96 8.73
C THR A 346 -14.68 -38.05 7.65
N THR A 347 -15.69 -38.10 6.77
CA THR A 347 -15.78 -39.01 5.62
C THR A 347 -15.46 -38.35 4.28
N ASP A 348 -15.04 -37.07 4.29
CA ASP A 348 -14.67 -36.32 3.10
C ASP A 348 -13.52 -36.97 2.33
N ALA A 349 -13.61 -36.92 0.99
CA ALA A 349 -12.64 -37.58 0.13
C ALA A 349 -11.35 -36.76 0.05
N LEU A 350 -10.22 -37.37 0.43
CA LEU A 350 -8.88 -36.89 0.09
C LEU A 350 -8.62 -37.13 -1.41
N LEU A 351 -8.36 -36.07 -2.16
CA LEU A 351 -8.19 -36.11 -3.62
C LEU A 351 -6.74 -35.86 -4.07
N TYR A 352 -5.96 -35.14 -3.28
CA TYR A 352 -4.53 -34.89 -3.51
C TYR A 352 -3.82 -34.58 -2.19
N HIS A 353 -2.56 -34.96 -2.08
CA HIS A 353 -1.66 -34.67 -0.96
C HIS A 353 -0.33 -34.17 -1.54
N GLU A 354 0.13 -33.02 -1.07
CA GLU A 354 1.42 -32.43 -1.43
C GLU A 354 2.52 -32.84 -0.43
N GLU A 355 3.27 -33.87 -0.81
CA GLU A 355 4.33 -34.48 0.00
C GLU A 355 5.60 -33.60 0.09
N ASP A 356 5.76 -32.61 -0.79
CA ASP A 356 6.92 -31.71 -0.81
C ASP A 356 6.65 -30.44 0.02
N GLU A 357 7.38 -30.27 1.13
CA GLU A 357 7.26 -29.14 2.06
C GLU A 357 7.54 -27.77 1.42
N MET A 358 8.20 -27.72 0.26
CA MET A 358 8.40 -26.46 -0.49
C MET A 358 7.16 -26.04 -1.29
N PHE A 359 6.12 -26.87 -1.38
CA PHE A 359 4.95 -26.61 -2.23
C PHE A 359 3.69 -26.36 -1.41
N PHE A 360 3.00 -25.27 -1.74
CA PHE A 360 1.70 -24.88 -1.19
C PHE A 360 0.60 -25.15 -2.21
N LEU A 361 -0.52 -25.70 -1.75
CA LEU A 361 -1.73 -25.84 -2.54
C LEU A 361 -2.54 -24.53 -2.56
N SER A 362 -3.14 -24.25 -3.72
CA SER A 362 -4.15 -23.20 -3.86
C SER A 362 -5.24 -23.61 -4.86
N LEU A 363 -6.47 -23.15 -4.63
CA LEU A 363 -7.67 -23.42 -5.41
C LEU A 363 -8.17 -22.15 -6.10
N THR A 364 -8.45 -22.28 -7.39
CA THR A 364 -9.09 -21.22 -8.18
C THR A 364 -10.13 -21.80 -9.12
N LYS A 365 -11.15 -21.01 -9.47
CA LYS A 365 -12.16 -21.39 -10.47
C LYS A 365 -11.98 -20.61 -11.77
N THR A 366 -12.11 -21.31 -12.89
CA THR A 366 -12.01 -20.71 -14.24
C THR A 366 -13.08 -19.64 -14.46
N CYS A 367 -12.79 -18.59 -15.25
CA CYS A 367 -13.73 -17.50 -15.58
C CYS A 367 -15.11 -17.99 -16.08
N ASN A 368 -15.19 -19.13 -16.76
CA ASN A 368 -16.46 -19.68 -17.26
C ASN A 368 -17.14 -20.69 -16.31
N GLY A 369 -16.59 -20.88 -15.11
CA GLY A 369 -17.11 -21.76 -14.06
C GLY A 369 -16.97 -23.28 -14.31
N LYS A 370 -16.35 -23.72 -15.41
CA LYS A 370 -16.32 -25.15 -15.82
C LYS A 370 -15.28 -26.01 -15.12
N TYR A 371 -14.20 -25.41 -14.64
CA TYR A 371 -13.14 -26.13 -13.95
C TYR A 371 -12.75 -25.44 -12.64
N ILE A 372 -12.46 -26.27 -11.65
CA ILE A 372 -11.66 -25.90 -10.49
C ILE A 372 -10.22 -26.31 -10.81
N LEU A 373 -9.27 -25.42 -10.54
CA LEU A 373 -7.85 -25.59 -10.73
C LEU A 373 -7.20 -25.66 -9.35
N LEU A 374 -6.56 -26.79 -9.07
CA LEU A 374 -5.63 -26.95 -7.95
C LEU A 374 -4.23 -26.63 -8.47
N ASN A 375 -3.60 -25.59 -7.93
CA ASN A 375 -2.21 -25.27 -8.20
C ASN A 375 -1.37 -25.68 -6.99
N SER A 376 -0.37 -26.53 -7.22
CA SER A 376 0.71 -26.79 -6.28
C SER A 376 1.91 -25.93 -6.70
N SER A 377 2.39 -25.07 -5.80
CA SER A 377 3.41 -24.07 -6.14
C SER A 377 4.46 -23.91 -5.05
N ALA A 378 5.73 -24.00 -5.46
CA ALA A 378 6.87 -23.38 -4.80
C ALA A 378 7.08 -21.96 -5.37
N GLN A 379 8.13 -21.24 -4.94
CA GLN A 379 8.36 -19.86 -5.40
C GLN A 379 8.81 -19.75 -6.85
N ILE A 380 9.48 -20.77 -7.39
CA ILE A 380 9.99 -20.78 -8.77
C ILE A 380 9.49 -21.96 -9.61
N THR A 381 8.65 -22.83 -9.04
CA THR A 381 8.15 -24.05 -9.69
C THR A 381 6.65 -24.23 -9.41
N SER A 382 5.84 -24.58 -10.42
CA SER A 382 4.42 -24.94 -10.19
C SER A 382 3.91 -26.12 -11.02
N GLU A 383 2.79 -26.67 -10.56
CA GLU A 383 2.00 -27.73 -11.18
C GLU A 383 0.51 -27.42 -11.03
N THR A 384 -0.28 -27.52 -12.11
CA THR A 384 -1.73 -27.37 -12.07
C THR A 384 -2.44 -28.69 -12.38
N ARG A 385 -3.43 -29.01 -11.57
CA ARG A 385 -4.42 -30.07 -11.78
C ARG A 385 -5.80 -29.43 -11.98
N TYR A 386 -6.63 -30.01 -12.84
CA TYR A 386 -7.96 -29.49 -13.15
C TYR A 386 -9.06 -30.52 -12.85
N ILE A 387 -10.20 -30.04 -12.37
CA ILE A 387 -11.37 -30.82 -11.93
C ILE A 387 -12.59 -30.23 -12.63
N SER A 388 -13.41 -31.07 -13.26
CA SER A 388 -14.63 -30.60 -13.93
C SER A 388 -15.74 -30.33 -12.91
N THR A 389 -16.31 -29.13 -12.91
CA THR A 389 -17.40 -28.78 -11.99
C THR A 389 -18.70 -29.54 -12.28
N GLU A 390 -18.88 -30.02 -13.51
CA GLU A 390 -19.99 -30.90 -13.93
C GLU A 390 -19.79 -32.38 -13.50
N LYS A 391 -18.56 -32.78 -13.15
CA LYS A 391 -18.20 -34.15 -12.74
C LYS A 391 -17.28 -34.14 -11.50
N PRO A 392 -17.78 -33.69 -10.34
CA PRO A 392 -16.95 -33.55 -9.14
C PRO A 392 -16.51 -34.90 -8.54
N ASP A 393 -17.04 -36.03 -8.98
CA ASP A 393 -16.60 -37.39 -8.64
C ASP A 393 -15.40 -37.90 -9.49
N ASP A 394 -15.06 -37.23 -10.61
CA ASP A 394 -13.87 -37.56 -11.39
C ASP A 394 -12.60 -37.08 -10.64
N PRO A 395 -11.50 -37.86 -10.62
CA PRO A 395 -10.26 -37.46 -9.94
C PRO A 395 -9.56 -36.27 -10.62
N PRO A 396 -8.77 -35.46 -9.88
CA PRO A 396 -8.04 -34.33 -10.45
C PRO A 396 -7.09 -34.74 -11.58
N SER A 397 -7.27 -34.13 -12.76
CA SER A 397 -6.45 -34.40 -13.94
C SER A 397 -5.23 -33.48 -13.97
N LEU A 398 -4.03 -34.04 -14.10
CA LEU A 398 -2.78 -33.28 -14.26
C LEU A 398 -2.75 -32.57 -15.62
N LEU A 399 -2.30 -31.31 -15.67
CA LEU A 399 -2.07 -30.59 -16.93
C LEU A 399 -0.64 -30.83 -17.45
N PHE A 400 0.36 -30.54 -16.64
CA PHE A 400 1.78 -30.89 -16.85
C PHE A 400 2.42 -31.22 -15.49
N PRO A 401 3.35 -32.17 -15.39
CA PRO A 401 4.15 -32.33 -14.18
C PRO A 401 5.01 -31.10 -13.92
N ARG A 402 5.28 -30.79 -12.65
CA ARG A 402 6.24 -29.75 -12.26
C ARG A 402 7.62 -29.99 -12.90
N ARG A 403 8.28 -28.90 -13.29
CA ARG A 403 9.69 -28.88 -13.71
C ARG A 403 10.39 -27.74 -12.98
N GLU A 404 11.56 -28.02 -12.43
CA GLU A 404 12.34 -27.05 -11.64
C GLU A 404 12.53 -25.72 -12.40
N ASN A 405 12.31 -24.59 -11.73
CA ASN A 405 12.34 -23.23 -12.30
C ASN A 405 11.22 -22.90 -13.32
N ILE A 406 10.27 -23.80 -13.56
CA ILE A 406 9.12 -23.57 -14.45
C ILE A 406 7.86 -23.32 -13.63
N GLN A 407 7.37 -22.08 -13.71
CA GLN A 407 6.05 -21.68 -13.25
C GLN A 407 5.10 -21.56 -14.42
N TYR A 408 3.85 -21.93 -14.18
CA TYR A 408 2.75 -21.63 -15.07
C TYR A 408 1.42 -21.46 -14.31
N THR A 409 0.50 -20.72 -14.93
CA THR A 409 -0.91 -20.60 -14.52
C THR A 409 -1.80 -20.91 -15.72
N CYS A 410 -3.05 -21.30 -15.47
CA CYS A 410 -3.97 -21.80 -16.48
C CYS A 410 -5.36 -21.14 -16.38
N GLU A 411 -6.04 -20.95 -17.50
CA GLU A 411 -7.44 -20.50 -17.56
C GLU A 411 -8.14 -21.13 -18.78
N ASN A 412 -9.47 -21.34 -18.71
CA ASN A 412 -10.22 -22.09 -19.70
C ASN A 412 -11.05 -21.18 -20.63
N HIS A 413 -10.91 -21.39 -21.94
CA HIS A 413 -11.76 -20.73 -22.95
C HIS A 413 -12.11 -21.67 -24.09
N GLY A 414 -13.41 -21.87 -24.30
CA GLY A 414 -13.94 -22.77 -25.35
C GLY A 414 -13.46 -24.21 -25.17
N ARG A 415 -12.65 -24.68 -26.13
CA ARG A 415 -12.02 -26.03 -26.14
C ARG A 415 -10.55 -26.02 -25.73
N TYR A 416 -10.04 -24.88 -25.26
CA TYR A 416 -8.63 -24.66 -24.98
C TYR A 416 -8.37 -24.32 -23.51
N PHE A 417 -7.20 -24.72 -23.03
CA PHE A 417 -6.53 -24.05 -21.92
C PHE A 417 -5.56 -23.02 -22.49
N TYR A 418 -5.57 -21.83 -21.89
CA TYR A 418 -4.56 -20.79 -22.10
C TYR A 418 -3.60 -20.85 -20.91
N ILE A 419 -2.31 -20.82 -21.16
CA ILE A 419 -1.26 -21.05 -20.16
C ILE A 419 -0.22 -19.94 -20.25
N LEU A 420 -0.10 -19.19 -19.15
CA LEU A 420 0.94 -18.19 -18.94
C LEU A 420 2.10 -18.88 -18.21
N THR A 421 3.31 -18.85 -18.78
CA THR A 421 4.49 -19.53 -18.20
C THR A 421 5.77 -18.72 -18.35
N ASN A 422 6.75 -18.97 -17.47
CA ASN A 422 8.13 -18.47 -17.56
C ASN A 422 9.08 -19.41 -18.34
N GLU A 423 8.59 -20.49 -18.95
CA GLU A 423 9.43 -21.42 -19.72
C GLU A 423 10.23 -20.66 -20.79
N ASP A 424 11.55 -20.82 -20.80
CA ASP A 424 12.49 -20.10 -21.67
C ASP A 424 12.38 -18.55 -21.64
N SER A 425 11.72 -17.95 -20.64
CA SER A 425 11.47 -16.51 -20.55
C SER A 425 11.34 -16.01 -19.10
N LYS A 426 12.20 -15.06 -18.70
CA LYS A 426 12.05 -14.39 -17.40
C LYS A 426 10.70 -13.68 -17.24
N ASN A 427 10.25 -12.98 -18.28
CA ASN A 427 9.10 -12.07 -18.23
C ASN A 427 7.77 -12.70 -18.72
N ASN A 428 7.72 -14.03 -18.68
CA ASN A 428 6.61 -14.86 -19.11
C ASN A 428 6.26 -14.76 -20.62
N TRP A 429 5.46 -15.71 -21.08
CA TRP A 429 4.76 -15.73 -22.38
C TRP A 429 3.47 -16.55 -22.27
N LEU A 430 2.56 -16.36 -23.22
CA LEU A 430 1.24 -16.97 -23.22
C LEU A 430 1.07 -17.87 -24.44
N PHE A 431 0.67 -19.12 -24.23
CA PHE A 431 0.25 -20.03 -25.30
C PHE A 431 -1.14 -20.63 -24.99
N ARG A 432 -1.73 -21.33 -25.97
CA ARG A 432 -2.92 -22.16 -25.76
C ARG A 432 -2.73 -23.57 -26.31
N MET A 433 -3.56 -24.48 -25.82
CA MET A 433 -3.59 -25.89 -26.24
C MET A 433 -5.00 -26.47 -26.03
N PRO A 434 -5.42 -27.50 -26.78
CA PRO A 434 -6.69 -28.18 -26.55
C PRO A 434 -6.76 -28.80 -25.14
N ILE A 435 -7.95 -28.87 -24.55
CA ILE A 435 -8.16 -29.53 -23.25
C ILE A 435 -7.86 -31.04 -23.39
N PRO A 436 -6.89 -31.62 -22.65
CA PRO A 436 -6.40 -32.98 -22.90
C PRO A 436 -7.50 -34.04 -22.88
N SER A 437 -8.40 -33.97 -21.89
CA SER A 437 -9.52 -34.91 -21.72
C SER A 437 -10.65 -34.77 -22.76
N THR A 438 -10.55 -33.81 -23.69
CA THR A 438 -11.49 -33.67 -24.82
C THR A 438 -10.95 -34.23 -26.14
N LEU A 439 -9.69 -34.67 -26.17
CA LEU A 439 -9.05 -35.25 -27.35
C LEU A 439 -9.53 -36.69 -27.57
N SER A 440 -9.86 -37.03 -28.82
CA SER A 440 -10.33 -38.37 -29.22
C SER A 440 -9.26 -39.46 -29.06
N LYS A 441 -7.99 -39.06 -29.13
CA LYS A 441 -6.83 -39.81 -28.66
C LYS A 441 -6.06 -38.87 -27.72
N PRO A 442 -6.16 -39.04 -26.39
CA PRO A 442 -5.30 -38.30 -25.46
C PRO A 442 -3.83 -38.57 -25.77
N PRO A 443 -2.94 -37.57 -25.67
CA PRO A 443 -1.51 -37.78 -25.80
C PRO A 443 -1.00 -38.69 -24.68
N SER A 444 0.05 -39.43 -25.00
CA SER A 444 0.62 -40.52 -24.23
C SER A 444 1.82 -40.08 -23.39
N THR A 445 2.39 -38.91 -23.71
CA THR A 445 3.53 -38.28 -23.04
C THR A 445 3.33 -36.77 -22.99
N ASP A 446 4.11 -36.09 -22.14
CA ASP A 446 4.09 -34.63 -22.06
C ASP A 446 4.59 -33.98 -23.35
N GLU A 447 5.59 -34.57 -24.03
CA GLU A 447 6.09 -34.08 -25.32
C GLU A 447 5.00 -34.11 -26.40
N GLU A 448 4.23 -35.20 -26.51
CA GLU A 448 3.06 -35.28 -27.40
C GLU A 448 2.01 -34.22 -27.04
N LEU A 449 1.91 -33.80 -25.77
CA LEU A 449 1.02 -32.73 -25.34
C LEU A 449 1.57 -31.34 -25.71
N LEU A 450 2.90 -31.14 -25.66
CA LEU A 450 3.55 -29.88 -26.05
C LEU A 450 3.45 -29.62 -27.56
N GLU A 451 3.33 -30.65 -28.40
CA GLU A 451 3.13 -30.50 -29.86
C GLU A 451 1.83 -29.75 -30.22
N PHE A 452 0.86 -29.68 -29.31
CA PHE A 452 -0.39 -28.94 -29.51
C PHE A 452 -0.34 -27.46 -29.11
N ARG A 453 0.83 -26.95 -28.68
CA ARG A 453 0.99 -25.55 -28.27
C ARG A 453 0.87 -24.59 -29.46
N GLU A 454 0.04 -23.58 -29.29
CA GLU A 454 -0.11 -22.44 -30.21
C GLU A 454 0.23 -21.16 -29.44
N THR A 455 1.30 -20.44 -29.82
CA THR A 455 1.68 -19.19 -29.17
C THR A 455 0.57 -18.14 -29.32
N VAL A 456 0.21 -17.51 -28.21
CA VAL A 456 -0.80 -16.45 -28.13
C VAL A 456 -0.12 -15.08 -28.03
N ILE A 457 0.86 -14.96 -27.12
CA ILE A 457 1.72 -13.78 -26.98
C ILE A 457 3.14 -14.24 -26.67
N GLU A 458 4.08 -13.86 -27.54
CA GLU A 458 5.52 -14.06 -27.38
C GLU A 458 6.12 -13.30 -26.19
N HIS A 459 7.23 -13.80 -25.65
CA HIS A 459 7.98 -13.13 -24.59
C HIS A 459 8.61 -11.81 -25.05
N ARG A 460 8.91 -10.92 -24.09
CA ARG A 460 9.62 -9.65 -24.29
C ARG A 460 10.54 -9.32 -23.12
N ASP A 461 11.80 -9.05 -23.41
CA ASP A 461 12.86 -8.79 -22.41
C ASP A 461 12.52 -7.73 -21.35
N PHE A 462 11.67 -6.75 -21.69
CA PHE A 462 11.33 -5.60 -20.83
C PHE A 462 9.84 -5.45 -20.52
N VAL A 463 9.01 -6.47 -20.83
CA VAL A 463 7.58 -6.45 -20.54
C VAL A 463 7.16 -7.76 -19.89
N LEU A 464 6.99 -7.73 -18.57
CA LEU A 464 6.42 -8.84 -17.79
C LEU A 464 4.94 -8.98 -18.13
N ILE A 465 4.50 -10.18 -18.49
CA ILE A 465 3.07 -10.51 -18.46
C ILE A 465 2.73 -10.97 -17.04
N GLU A 466 2.04 -10.13 -16.28
CA GLU A 466 1.69 -10.37 -14.87
C GLU A 466 0.58 -11.43 -14.75
N HIS A 467 -0.47 -11.26 -15.57
CA HIS A 467 -1.72 -12.00 -15.45
C HIS A 467 -2.53 -11.88 -16.75
N PHE A 468 -3.51 -12.76 -16.94
CA PHE A 468 -4.48 -12.64 -18.02
C PHE A 468 -5.86 -13.14 -17.57
N GLU A 469 -6.91 -12.55 -18.14
CA GLU A 469 -8.29 -13.02 -18.02
C GLU A 469 -8.89 -13.29 -19.40
N VAL A 470 -9.95 -14.10 -19.43
CA VAL A 470 -10.72 -14.37 -20.65
C VAL A 470 -12.20 -13.96 -20.49
N ARG A 471 -12.81 -13.61 -21.63
CA ARG A 471 -14.24 -13.43 -21.85
C ARG A 471 -14.63 -14.21 -23.10
N ARG A 472 -15.92 -14.34 -23.43
CA ARG A 472 -16.34 -15.06 -24.65
C ARG A 472 -15.59 -14.59 -25.89
N ASN A 473 -15.50 -13.27 -26.09
CA ASN A 473 -14.94 -12.66 -27.31
C ASN A 473 -13.58 -11.96 -27.09
N HIS A 474 -13.01 -11.99 -25.88
CA HIS A 474 -11.81 -11.19 -25.56
C HIS A 474 -10.83 -11.95 -24.67
N LEU A 475 -9.55 -11.67 -24.87
CA LEU A 475 -8.44 -12.01 -23.98
C LEU A 475 -7.85 -10.70 -23.44
N ILE A 476 -7.87 -10.54 -22.12
CA ILE A 476 -7.32 -9.39 -21.40
C ILE A 476 -5.97 -9.78 -20.82
N VAL A 477 -4.95 -8.98 -21.05
CA VAL A 477 -3.58 -9.28 -20.63
C VAL A 477 -2.99 -8.08 -19.88
N PHE A 478 -2.57 -8.33 -18.64
CA PHE A 478 -1.97 -7.35 -17.76
C PHE A 478 -0.45 -7.43 -17.88
N GLU A 479 0.17 -6.32 -18.30
CA GLU A 479 1.58 -6.24 -18.63
C GLU A 479 2.27 -5.16 -17.77
N ARG A 480 3.46 -5.42 -17.21
CA ARG A 480 4.29 -4.39 -16.55
C ARG A 480 5.57 -4.12 -17.32
N SER A 481 5.86 -2.83 -17.50
CA SER A 481 7.13 -2.35 -18.04
C SER A 481 7.49 -1.01 -17.38
N ASN A 482 8.73 -0.82 -16.93
CA ASN A 482 9.20 0.44 -16.32
C ASN A 482 8.29 0.93 -15.16
N CYS A 483 7.90 0.01 -14.27
CA CYS A 483 6.95 0.23 -13.17
C CYS A 483 5.55 0.76 -13.57
N LEU A 484 5.16 0.60 -14.83
CA LEU A 484 3.85 0.99 -15.35
C LEU A 484 3.09 -0.28 -15.78
N GLN A 485 1.88 -0.45 -15.26
CA GLN A 485 0.95 -1.49 -15.69
C GLN A 485 0.22 -1.04 -16.97
N ASN A 486 0.10 -1.92 -17.94
CA ASN A 486 -0.60 -1.71 -19.21
C ASN A 486 -1.60 -2.85 -19.38
N VAL A 487 -2.77 -2.55 -19.96
CA VAL A 487 -3.77 -3.58 -20.25
C VAL A 487 -3.92 -3.71 -21.75
N ARG A 488 -3.55 -4.89 -22.28
CA ARG A 488 -3.77 -5.27 -23.68
C ARG A 488 -5.08 -6.05 -23.79
N ILE A 489 -5.93 -5.64 -24.72
CA ILE A 489 -7.19 -6.29 -25.05
C ILE A 489 -7.05 -6.91 -26.44
N VAL A 490 -7.03 -8.24 -26.52
CA VAL A 490 -7.01 -9.02 -27.76
C VAL A 490 -8.44 -9.47 -28.09
N ASP A 491 -8.87 -9.22 -29.32
CA ASP A 491 -10.19 -9.62 -29.82
C ASP A 491 -10.13 -11.05 -30.37
N LEU A 492 -10.89 -11.95 -29.75
CA LEU A 492 -10.97 -13.39 -30.09
C LEU A 492 -12.09 -13.70 -31.10
N SER A 493 -12.82 -12.70 -31.60
CA SER A 493 -13.79 -12.87 -32.69
C SER A 493 -13.14 -12.93 -34.08
N TYR A 494 -11.86 -12.53 -34.18
CA TYR A 494 -11.03 -12.64 -35.38
C TYR A 494 -10.10 -13.86 -35.31
N ASP A 495 -9.65 -14.35 -36.46
CA ASP A 495 -8.64 -15.40 -36.54
C ASP A 495 -7.25 -14.89 -36.10
N GLY A 496 -6.65 -15.54 -35.10
CA GLY A 496 -5.34 -15.21 -34.52
C GLY A 496 -5.41 -14.19 -33.38
N PHE A 497 -4.27 -13.59 -33.03
CA PHE A 497 -4.11 -12.74 -31.83
C PHE A 497 -3.57 -11.33 -32.13
N ASN A 498 -3.47 -10.97 -33.41
CA ASN A 498 -2.88 -9.71 -33.85
C ASN A 498 -3.87 -8.52 -33.84
N THR A 499 -5.17 -8.78 -33.65
CA THR A 499 -6.20 -7.74 -33.48
C THR A 499 -6.31 -7.39 -32.01
N TYR A 500 -5.58 -6.35 -31.59
CA TYR A 500 -5.59 -5.90 -30.19
C TYR A 500 -5.51 -4.37 -30.05
N HIS A 501 -5.80 -3.89 -28.85
CA HIS A 501 -5.55 -2.51 -28.44
C HIS A 501 -5.05 -2.43 -27.00
N TYR A 502 -4.57 -1.26 -26.59
CA TYR A 502 -4.20 -0.97 -25.21
C TYR A 502 -5.18 0.02 -24.59
N ILE A 503 -5.44 -0.13 -23.29
CA ILE A 503 -6.13 0.87 -22.47
C ILE A 503 -5.11 1.98 -22.11
N SER A 504 -5.52 3.24 -22.23
CA SER A 504 -4.69 4.41 -21.94
C SER A 504 -5.16 5.12 -20.68
N PHE A 505 -4.22 5.55 -19.83
CA PHE A 505 -4.48 6.23 -18.56
C PHE A 505 -3.80 7.60 -18.52
N GLY A 506 -4.33 8.53 -17.72
CA GLY A 506 -3.88 9.93 -17.69
C GLY A 506 -2.67 10.20 -16.79
N GLU A 507 -2.36 9.30 -15.85
CA GLU A 507 -1.27 9.45 -14.88
C GLU A 507 -0.08 8.54 -15.22
N MET A 508 1.09 8.80 -14.60
CA MET A 508 2.31 7.98 -14.74
C MET A 508 2.63 7.15 -13.49
N VAL A 509 1.84 7.31 -12.42
CA VAL A 509 2.09 6.74 -11.08
C VAL A 509 0.75 6.24 -10.51
N TYR A 510 0.18 5.24 -11.19
CA TYR A 510 -1.10 4.59 -10.84
C TYR A 510 -0.90 3.07 -10.65
N SER A 511 -1.94 2.44 -10.12
CA SER A 511 -2.05 0.98 -9.96
C SER A 511 -3.37 0.49 -10.55
N LEU A 512 -3.37 -0.76 -11.03
CA LEU A 512 -4.52 -1.47 -11.58
C LEU A 512 -4.61 -2.86 -10.97
N TRP A 513 -5.83 -3.30 -10.65
CA TRP A 513 -6.14 -4.70 -10.35
C TRP A 513 -7.36 -5.18 -11.14
N PRO A 514 -7.37 -6.44 -11.61
CA PRO A 514 -8.56 -7.04 -12.21
C PRO A 514 -9.73 -7.11 -11.20
N GLY A 515 -10.95 -6.83 -11.65
CA GLY A 515 -12.15 -6.84 -10.81
C GLY A 515 -12.17 -5.71 -9.76
N THR A 516 -12.69 -6.03 -8.57
CA THR A 516 -12.74 -5.13 -7.42
C THR A 516 -11.69 -5.54 -6.38
N VAL A 517 -11.34 -4.65 -5.45
CA VAL A 517 -10.54 -4.98 -4.25
C VAL A 517 -11.34 -5.69 -3.15
N ARG A 518 -12.63 -5.97 -3.37
CA ARG A 518 -13.49 -6.70 -2.43
C ARG A 518 -13.67 -8.12 -2.98
N GLU A 519 -13.27 -9.14 -2.22
CA GLU A 519 -13.00 -10.46 -2.80
C GLU A 519 -14.24 -11.21 -3.28
N GLU A 520 -15.37 -11.02 -2.57
CA GLU A 520 -16.68 -11.55 -2.94
C GLU A 520 -17.13 -11.00 -4.31
N GLU A 521 -17.19 -9.67 -4.44
CA GLU A 521 -17.61 -9.02 -5.68
C GLU A 521 -16.63 -9.29 -6.82
N ARG A 522 -15.34 -9.43 -6.54
CA ARG A 522 -14.32 -9.90 -7.52
C ARG A 522 -14.63 -11.32 -7.99
N ALA A 523 -14.92 -12.25 -7.09
CA ALA A 523 -15.23 -13.64 -7.43
C ALA A 523 -16.55 -13.77 -8.21
N LEU A 524 -17.59 -13.04 -7.79
CA LEU A 524 -18.87 -12.96 -8.51
C LEU A 524 -18.69 -12.36 -9.91
N ALA A 525 -17.97 -11.23 -10.03
CA ALA A 525 -17.70 -10.56 -11.29
C ALA A 525 -16.86 -11.42 -12.25
N LYS A 526 -15.89 -12.20 -11.75
CA LYS A 526 -15.05 -13.09 -12.57
C LYS A 526 -15.89 -14.03 -13.44
N THR A 527 -16.99 -14.56 -12.88
CA THR A 527 -17.88 -15.50 -13.58
C THR A 527 -19.02 -14.77 -14.30
N SER A 528 -19.67 -13.80 -13.68
CA SER A 528 -20.85 -13.13 -14.27
C SER A 528 -20.51 -12.31 -15.52
N LEU A 529 -19.31 -11.71 -15.58
CA LEU A 529 -18.86 -10.91 -16.71
C LEU A 529 -18.34 -11.75 -17.89
N PHE A 530 -18.14 -13.06 -17.75
CA PHE A 530 -17.54 -13.91 -18.81
C PHE A 530 -18.23 -13.77 -20.18
N ASP A 531 -19.56 -13.67 -20.19
CA ASP A 531 -20.38 -13.53 -21.40
C ASP A 531 -20.68 -12.06 -21.77
N THR A 532 -19.78 -11.15 -21.43
CA THR A 532 -19.89 -9.72 -21.71
C THR A 532 -18.64 -9.19 -22.38
N ASN A 533 -18.75 -8.00 -22.98
CA ASN A 533 -17.60 -7.26 -23.50
C ASN A 533 -17.05 -6.28 -22.44
N ILE A 534 -17.36 -6.48 -21.16
CA ILE A 534 -16.91 -5.66 -20.04
C ILE A 534 -15.67 -6.27 -19.37
N LEU A 535 -14.61 -5.48 -19.30
CA LEU A 535 -13.54 -5.64 -18.32
C LEU A 535 -13.82 -4.73 -17.13
N ARG A 536 -14.02 -5.31 -15.95
CA ARG A 536 -14.02 -4.58 -14.69
C ARG A 536 -12.60 -4.55 -14.11
N PHE A 537 -12.14 -3.39 -13.67
CA PHE A 537 -10.88 -3.25 -12.92
C PHE A 537 -10.98 -2.16 -11.85
N THR A 538 -10.11 -2.22 -10.86
CA THR A 538 -9.92 -1.13 -9.88
C THR A 538 -8.74 -0.27 -10.31
N TYR A 539 -8.97 1.03 -10.45
CA TYR A 539 -7.95 2.07 -10.67
C TYR A 539 -7.72 2.85 -9.38
N THR A 540 -6.46 3.16 -9.10
CA THR A 540 -6.08 4.12 -8.05
C THR A 540 -4.73 4.73 -8.38
N SER A 541 -4.40 5.85 -7.77
CA SER A 541 -3.05 6.42 -7.81
C SER A 541 -2.70 6.99 -6.44
N PHE A 542 -1.50 7.54 -6.27
CA PHE A 542 -1.21 8.28 -5.04
C PHE A 542 -2.13 9.50 -4.80
N ILE A 543 -2.85 9.98 -5.81
CA ILE A 543 -3.78 11.12 -5.73
C ILE A 543 -5.20 10.82 -6.22
N GLN A 544 -5.48 9.61 -6.72
CA GLN A 544 -6.82 9.20 -7.12
C GLN A 544 -7.35 8.13 -6.15
N PRO A 545 -8.33 8.46 -5.29
CA PRO A 545 -9.10 7.49 -4.51
C PRO A 545 -9.62 6.36 -5.39
N LYS A 546 -9.81 5.17 -4.81
CA LYS A 546 -10.11 3.96 -5.58
C LYS A 546 -11.38 4.14 -6.41
N GLN A 547 -11.28 3.86 -7.70
CA GLN A 547 -12.42 3.76 -8.61
C GLN A 547 -12.53 2.31 -9.09
N VAL A 548 -13.74 1.75 -9.10
CA VAL A 548 -14.03 0.54 -9.90
C VAL A 548 -14.58 1.01 -11.23
N VAL A 549 -13.96 0.56 -12.32
CA VAL A 549 -14.25 0.98 -13.68
C VAL A 549 -14.68 -0.23 -14.50
N ASP A 550 -15.82 -0.10 -15.16
CA ASP A 550 -16.25 -0.98 -16.24
C ASP A 550 -15.79 -0.38 -17.58
N TYR A 551 -14.91 -1.10 -18.26
CA TYR A 551 -14.43 -0.79 -19.60
C TYR A 551 -15.10 -1.69 -20.63
N ASN A 552 -15.85 -1.11 -21.55
CA ASN A 552 -16.37 -1.85 -22.70
C ASN A 552 -15.27 -1.96 -23.76
N MET A 553 -14.87 -3.20 -24.04
CA MET A 553 -13.74 -3.53 -24.92
C MET A 553 -14.03 -3.28 -26.41
N ASP A 554 -15.31 -3.28 -26.82
CA ASP A 554 -15.71 -3.04 -28.22
C ASP A 554 -15.62 -1.55 -28.56
N ASP A 555 -16.35 -0.72 -27.80
CA ASP A 555 -16.52 0.72 -28.06
C ASP A 555 -15.44 1.57 -27.38
N ARG A 556 -14.66 0.97 -26.47
CA ARG A 556 -13.53 1.55 -25.73
C ARG A 556 -13.95 2.67 -24.76
N THR A 557 -15.18 2.60 -24.26
CA THR A 557 -15.69 3.52 -23.23
C THR A 557 -15.43 3.02 -21.81
N MET A 558 -15.28 3.95 -20.88
CA MET A 558 -15.14 3.70 -19.43
C MET A 558 -16.36 4.23 -18.69
N THR A 559 -16.89 3.45 -17.76
CA THR A 559 -17.89 3.87 -16.77
C THR A 559 -17.36 3.60 -15.37
N VAL A 560 -17.26 4.63 -14.54
CA VAL A 560 -16.97 4.45 -13.10
C VAL A 560 -18.25 3.92 -12.45
N VAL A 561 -18.18 2.73 -11.85
CA VAL A 561 -19.30 2.05 -11.17
C VAL A 561 -19.22 2.12 -9.65
N TYR A 562 -18.07 2.54 -9.11
CA TYR A 562 -17.87 2.92 -7.72
C TYR A 562 -16.70 3.90 -7.64
N GLU A 563 -16.80 4.88 -6.75
CA GLU A 563 -15.70 5.79 -6.40
C GLU A 563 -15.63 5.94 -4.88
N GLU A 564 -14.43 5.78 -4.33
CA GLU A 564 -14.13 5.92 -2.90
C GLU A 564 -14.18 7.41 -2.52
N HIS A 565 -15.23 7.82 -1.80
CA HIS A 565 -15.42 9.19 -1.35
C HIS A 565 -14.63 9.44 -0.06
N ILE A 566 -13.85 10.53 -0.01
CA ILE A 566 -12.97 10.86 1.13
C ILE A 566 -13.33 12.24 1.68
N GLY A 567 -13.74 12.28 2.95
CA GLY A 567 -14.10 13.52 3.64
C GLY A 567 -12.98 14.56 3.61
N GLY A 568 -13.28 15.77 3.11
CA GLY A 568 -12.33 16.90 3.06
C GLY A 568 -11.16 16.74 2.08
N TYR A 569 -11.19 15.76 1.17
CA TYR A 569 -10.11 15.56 0.20
C TYR A 569 -10.28 16.37 -1.08
N GLU A 570 -9.29 17.21 -1.39
CA GLU A 570 -9.16 17.88 -2.68
C GLU A 570 -7.95 17.32 -3.45
N GLN A 571 -8.19 16.51 -4.48
CA GLN A 571 -7.14 15.97 -5.37
C GLN A 571 -6.22 17.06 -5.95
N THR A 572 -6.76 18.25 -6.18
CA THR A 572 -6.02 19.43 -6.67
C THR A 572 -4.96 19.96 -5.69
N MET A 573 -4.96 19.55 -4.42
CA MET A 573 -3.92 19.93 -3.45
C MET A 573 -2.67 19.05 -3.54
N TYR A 574 -2.72 17.92 -4.22
CA TYR A 574 -1.67 16.90 -4.23
C TYR A 574 -1.05 16.70 -5.62
N THR A 575 0.15 16.13 -5.70
CA THR A 575 0.73 15.69 -6.97
C THR A 575 1.74 14.56 -6.74
N SER A 576 1.92 13.72 -7.75
CA SER A 576 2.82 12.57 -7.73
C SER A 576 3.78 12.61 -8.93
N ARG A 577 4.93 11.94 -8.80
CA ARG A 577 5.89 11.76 -9.91
C ARG A 577 6.80 10.55 -9.72
N ARG A 578 7.38 10.10 -10.83
CA ARG A 578 8.48 9.12 -10.86
C ARG A 578 9.83 9.83 -10.88
N LEU A 579 10.75 9.35 -10.06
CA LEU A 579 12.17 9.74 -9.98
C LEU A 579 13.03 8.48 -10.18
N PHE A 580 14.33 8.65 -10.39
CA PHE A 580 15.28 7.54 -10.51
C PHE A 580 16.55 7.86 -9.72
N ALA A 581 16.87 7.05 -8.72
CA ALA A 581 18.17 7.07 -8.06
C ALA A 581 19.19 6.25 -8.85
N THR A 582 20.48 6.50 -8.63
CA THR A 582 21.56 5.65 -9.14
C THR A 582 22.02 4.74 -8.02
N GLY A 583 21.81 3.43 -8.17
CA GLY A 583 22.32 2.40 -7.28
C GLY A 583 23.84 2.32 -7.28
N VAL A 584 24.41 1.63 -6.30
CA VAL A 584 25.87 1.51 -6.08
C VAL A 584 26.61 0.92 -7.29
N ASP A 585 25.94 0.09 -8.08
CA ASP A 585 26.44 -0.53 -9.32
C ASP A 585 26.09 0.24 -10.60
N GLY A 586 25.45 1.41 -10.49
CA GLY A 586 24.99 2.23 -11.60
C GLY A 586 23.55 1.96 -12.06
N THR A 587 22.85 0.99 -11.45
CA THR A 587 21.46 0.66 -11.79
C THR A 587 20.51 1.85 -11.54
N ALA A 588 19.57 2.11 -12.44
CA ALA A 588 18.55 3.15 -12.23
C ALA A 588 17.40 2.60 -11.36
N VAL A 589 17.38 2.96 -10.07
CA VAL A 589 16.37 2.52 -9.10
C VAL A 589 15.17 3.47 -9.12
N PRO A 590 13.97 3.04 -9.54
CA PRO A 590 12.81 3.92 -9.62
C PRO A 590 12.28 4.30 -8.23
N ILE A 591 11.76 5.51 -8.09
CA ILE A 591 11.07 6.00 -6.89
C ILE A 591 9.79 6.70 -7.30
N SER A 592 8.64 6.29 -6.77
CA SER A 592 7.39 7.06 -6.88
C SER A 592 7.24 7.93 -5.65
N ILE A 593 6.95 9.23 -5.81
CA ILE A 593 6.68 10.12 -4.66
C ILE A 593 5.34 10.84 -4.79
N VAL A 594 4.76 11.22 -3.64
CA VAL A 594 3.57 12.08 -3.52
C VAL A 594 3.74 13.07 -2.39
N TYR A 595 3.21 14.27 -2.59
CA TYR A 595 3.32 15.41 -1.69
C TYR A 595 2.20 16.43 -1.95
N ARG A 596 1.94 17.33 -0.99
CA ARG A 596 1.12 18.52 -1.25
C ARG A 596 1.84 19.49 -2.17
N ARG A 597 1.13 20.01 -3.17
CA ARG A 597 1.68 20.79 -4.29
C ARG A 597 2.31 22.12 -3.86
N ASP A 598 1.81 22.70 -2.77
CA ASP A 598 2.32 23.94 -2.16
C ASP A 598 3.75 23.78 -1.59
N LEU A 599 4.12 22.62 -1.04
CA LEU A 599 5.45 22.34 -0.47
C LEU A 599 6.62 22.51 -1.46
N LEU A 600 6.36 22.28 -2.74
CA LEU A 600 7.36 22.15 -3.80
C LEU A 600 7.23 23.20 -4.91
N GLY A 601 6.17 24.01 -4.85
CA GLY A 601 5.90 25.11 -5.78
C GLY A 601 5.76 24.69 -7.25
N LEU A 602 5.58 25.68 -8.13
CA LEU A 602 5.44 25.45 -9.58
C LEU A 602 6.72 24.87 -10.22
N ASN A 603 7.89 25.13 -9.62
CA ASN A 603 9.18 24.62 -10.10
C ASN A 603 9.48 23.18 -9.63
N GLN A 604 8.57 22.55 -8.86
CA GLN A 604 8.66 21.18 -8.36
C GLN A 604 9.99 20.83 -7.65
N THR A 605 10.66 21.85 -7.10
CA THR A 605 11.97 21.78 -6.43
C THR A 605 11.79 22.36 -5.04
N PRO A 606 12.16 21.66 -3.96
CA PRO A 606 11.78 22.06 -2.61
C PRO A 606 12.43 23.40 -2.25
N SER A 607 11.65 24.32 -1.69
CA SER A 607 12.19 25.58 -1.13
C SER A 607 13.02 25.32 0.14
N GLN A 608 12.70 24.24 0.84
CA GLN A 608 13.41 23.70 1.99
C GLN A 608 13.21 22.17 2.07
N PRO A 609 14.12 21.41 2.72
CA PRO A 609 13.92 19.98 2.92
C PRO A 609 12.75 19.69 3.88
N ASN A 610 11.94 18.71 3.52
CA ASN A 610 10.70 18.36 4.22
C ASN A 610 10.86 17.05 5.03
N PRO A 611 10.00 16.80 6.04
CA PRO A 611 9.78 15.45 6.56
C PRO A 611 9.49 14.49 5.40
N CYS A 612 10.05 13.28 5.43
CA CYS A 612 9.82 12.30 4.38
C CYS A 612 9.68 10.90 4.97
N LEU A 613 8.65 10.18 4.54
CA LEU A 613 8.47 8.76 4.84
C LEU A 613 8.79 7.94 3.59
N LEU A 614 9.89 7.20 3.62
CA LEU A 614 10.34 6.33 2.54
C LEU A 614 9.99 4.86 2.83
N HIS A 615 9.26 4.23 1.92
CA HIS A 615 8.78 2.86 1.99
C HIS A 615 9.35 1.99 0.86
N ALA A 616 9.62 0.72 1.16
CA ALA A 616 9.92 -0.33 0.19
C ALA A 616 9.63 -1.71 0.79
N TYR A 617 9.58 -2.73 -0.08
CA TYR A 617 9.38 -4.13 0.31
C TYR A 617 10.52 -5.01 -0.22
N GLY A 618 10.60 -5.24 -1.53
CA GLY A 618 11.80 -5.79 -2.17
C GLY A 618 12.04 -7.30 -1.97
N ALA A 619 10.99 -8.12 -1.95
CA ALA A 619 11.08 -9.58 -1.89
C ALA A 619 9.95 -10.27 -2.69
N TYR A 620 10.14 -11.54 -3.03
CA TYR A 620 9.19 -12.43 -3.72
C TYR A 620 8.64 -11.91 -5.07
N GLY A 621 9.30 -10.94 -5.70
CA GLY A 621 8.78 -10.26 -6.89
C GLY A 621 7.62 -9.30 -6.61
N ALA A 622 7.23 -9.10 -5.35
CA ALA A 622 6.08 -8.25 -5.01
C ALA A 622 6.28 -6.78 -5.44
N PHE A 623 5.23 -6.19 -6.01
CA PHE A 623 5.23 -4.82 -6.52
C PHE A 623 4.94 -3.80 -5.41
N VAL A 624 5.71 -2.72 -5.35
CA VAL A 624 5.41 -1.59 -4.44
C VAL A 624 4.42 -0.63 -5.14
N ASN A 625 3.19 -1.08 -5.30
CA ASN A 625 2.17 -0.37 -6.08
C ASN A 625 1.85 1.04 -5.52
N PRO A 626 1.79 2.10 -6.36
CA PRO A 626 1.41 3.43 -5.92
C PRO A 626 -0.11 3.57 -5.72
N ILE A 627 -0.56 3.35 -4.49
CA ILE A 627 -1.99 3.32 -4.11
C ILE A 627 -2.43 4.54 -3.30
N PHE A 628 -3.70 4.94 -3.42
CA PHE A 628 -4.29 5.94 -2.54
C PHE A 628 -4.38 5.45 -1.09
N SER A 629 -4.26 6.36 -0.14
CA SER A 629 -4.40 6.08 1.29
C SER A 629 -4.94 7.32 1.99
N ALA A 630 -6.16 7.21 2.54
CA ALA A 630 -6.83 8.30 3.24
C ALA A 630 -6.08 8.71 4.53
N SER A 631 -5.52 7.74 5.26
CA SER A 631 -4.73 8.01 6.46
C SER A 631 -3.42 8.73 6.15
N ARG A 632 -2.73 8.39 5.05
CA ARG A 632 -1.50 9.06 4.60
C ARG A 632 -1.68 10.58 4.46
N LEU A 633 -2.89 11.06 4.16
CA LEU A 633 -3.19 12.50 4.09
C LEU A 633 -2.77 13.24 5.38
N SER A 634 -2.94 12.65 6.56
CA SER A 634 -2.51 13.27 7.83
C SER A 634 -1.00 13.55 7.92
N LEU A 635 -0.16 12.80 7.20
CA LEU A 635 1.27 13.11 7.05
C LEU A 635 1.48 14.18 5.97
N LEU A 636 0.83 14.05 4.81
CA LEU A 636 0.99 14.99 3.70
C LEU A 636 0.54 16.42 4.09
N ASP A 637 -0.57 16.55 4.83
CA ASP A 637 -1.08 17.79 5.42
C ASP A 637 -0.17 18.40 6.49
N ARG A 638 0.71 17.59 7.09
CA ARG A 638 1.79 18.03 8.00
C ARG A 638 3.12 18.24 7.26
N GLY A 639 3.08 18.35 5.93
CA GLY A 639 4.23 18.67 5.08
C GLY A 639 5.13 17.50 4.74
N PHE A 640 4.72 16.24 4.97
CA PHE A 640 5.52 15.09 4.57
C PHE A 640 5.53 14.88 3.06
N ILE A 641 6.66 14.39 2.55
CA ILE A 641 6.75 13.69 1.28
C ILE A 641 6.66 12.19 1.55
N TYR A 642 5.71 11.48 0.93
CA TYR A 642 5.73 10.02 0.91
C TYR A 642 6.47 9.53 -0.33
N ALA A 643 7.35 8.55 -0.16
CA ALA A 643 8.14 7.96 -1.23
C ALA A 643 8.06 6.43 -1.18
N ALA A 644 7.88 5.80 -2.34
CA ALA A 644 7.97 4.36 -2.56
C ALA A 644 9.18 4.07 -3.45
N ALA A 645 10.18 3.35 -2.94
CA ALA A 645 11.34 2.90 -3.72
C ALA A 645 11.10 1.50 -4.29
N HIS A 646 11.25 1.37 -5.61
CA HIS A 646 11.00 0.14 -6.36
C HIS A 646 12.30 -0.66 -6.47
N VAL A 647 12.84 -1.07 -5.31
CA VAL A 647 14.14 -1.74 -5.17
C VAL A 647 14.14 -3.15 -5.77
N ARG A 648 15.33 -3.67 -6.13
CA ARG A 648 15.48 -5.07 -6.57
C ARG A 648 14.98 -6.06 -5.53
N GLY A 649 14.50 -7.21 -6.01
CA GLY A 649 13.78 -8.21 -5.21
C GLY A 649 12.25 -8.07 -5.27
N GLY A 650 11.72 -6.90 -5.66
CA GLY A 650 10.39 -6.81 -6.27
C GLY A 650 10.46 -7.07 -7.79
N ALA A 651 9.33 -7.16 -8.49
CA ALA A 651 9.27 -7.30 -9.96
C ALA A 651 8.77 -6.03 -10.67
N ASP A 652 8.87 -4.86 -10.04
CA ASP A 652 8.42 -3.58 -10.61
C ASP A 652 9.06 -3.21 -11.97
N MET A 653 10.22 -3.78 -12.30
CA MET A 653 10.89 -3.66 -13.61
C MET A 653 10.86 -4.99 -14.42
N GLY A 654 10.00 -5.93 -14.05
CA GLY A 654 9.94 -7.31 -14.55
C GLY A 654 10.66 -8.32 -13.66
N ASN A 655 10.54 -9.62 -13.94
CA ASN A 655 11.12 -10.69 -13.10
C ASN A 655 12.66 -10.67 -13.07
N GLY A 656 13.31 -10.14 -14.11
CA GLY A 656 14.75 -9.87 -14.06
C GLY A 656 15.17 -8.91 -12.93
N TRP A 657 14.26 -8.07 -12.44
CA TRP A 657 14.48 -7.19 -11.27
C TRP A 657 14.36 -7.94 -9.94
N TYR A 658 13.52 -8.98 -9.92
CA TYR A 658 13.33 -9.86 -8.79
C TYR A 658 14.56 -10.75 -8.58
N GLU A 659 15.01 -11.42 -9.64
CA GLU A 659 16.21 -12.27 -9.62
C GLU A 659 17.48 -11.51 -9.17
N GLU A 660 17.58 -10.21 -9.46
CA GLU A 660 18.71 -9.38 -9.03
C GLU A 660 18.63 -8.90 -7.57
N GLY A 661 17.63 -9.36 -6.80
CA GLY A 661 17.46 -9.04 -5.38
C GLY A 661 16.92 -10.20 -4.55
N LYS A 662 17.35 -11.44 -4.86
CA LYS A 662 17.10 -12.67 -4.08
C LYS A 662 18.38 -13.51 -3.93
N LEU A 663 18.36 -14.53 -3.07
CA LEU A 663 19.49 -15.45 -2.82
C LEU A 663 20.81 -14.69 -2.55
N THR A 664 21.92 -15.08 -3.21
CA THR A 664 23.24 -14.43 -3.11
C THR A 664 23.24 -12.94 -3.50
N LYS A 665 22.21 -12.47 -4.22
CA LYS A 665 22.04 -11.08 -4.65
C LYS A 665 21.14 -10.24 -3.73
N LYS A 666 20.56 -10.82 -2.66
CA LYS A 666 19.72 -10.09 -1.69
C LYS A 666 20.32 -8.77 -1.18
N PRO A 667 21.66 -8.61 -0.98
CA PRO A 667 22.24 -7.32 -0.60
C PRO A 667 21.88 -6.13 -1.50
N ASN A 668 21.58 -6.36 -2.78
CA ASN A 668 21.17 -5.31 -3.73
C ASN A 668 19.91 -4.58 -3.26
N THR A 669 18.92 -5.29 -2.69
CA THR A 669 17.67 -4.71 -2.15
C THR A 669 17.96 -3.59 -1.14
N PHE A 670 18.91 -3.83 -0.22
CA PHE A 670 19.24 -2.88 0.85
C PHE A 670 20.11 -1.73 0.35
N LEU A 671 20.99 -1.99 -0.61
CA LEU A 671 21.85 -0.97 -1.25
C LEU A 671 21.04 -0.04 -2.16
N ASP A 672 20.07 -0.57 -2.91
CA ASP A 672 19.11 0.21 -3.70
C ASP A 672 18.27 1.13 -2.80
N PHE A 673 17.79 0.61 -1.66
CA PHE A 673 17.04 1.41 -0.70
C PHE A 673 17.87 2.55 -0.09
N CYS A 674 19.12 2.27 0.29
CA CYS A 674 20.05 3.31 0.75
C CYS A 674 20.32 4.35 -0.36
N SER A 675 20.49 3.91 -1.61
CA SER A 675 20.71 4.79 -2.76
C SER A 675 19.50 5.69 -3.03
N ALA A 676 18.28 5.18 -2.86
CA ALA A 676 17.05 5.95 -2.94
C ALA A 676 16.95 7.01 -1.83
N ALA A 677 17.28 6.65 -0.58
CA ALA A 677 17.36 7.57 0.55
C ALA A 677 18.40 8.70 0.32
N GLU A 678 19.60 8.34 -0.15
CA GLU A 678 20.65 9.30 -0.49
C GLU A 678 20.23 10.25 -1.61
N TYR A 679 19.59 9.73 -2.67
CA TYR A 679 19.07 10.55 -3.76
C TYR A 679 18.04 11.56 -3.26
N LEU A 680 17.09 11.13 -2.41
CA LEU A 680 16.08 12.04 -1.85
C LEU A 680 16.70 13.14 -0.98
N CYS A 681 17.75 12.83 -0.22
CA CYS A 681 18.51 13.84 0.54
C CYS A 681 19.31 14.78 -0.36
N LYS A 682 19.99 14.24 -1.38
CA LYS A 682 20.87 14.98 -2.30
C LYS A 682 20.11 15.98 -3.18
N GLU A 683 18.96 15.57 -3.71
CA GLU A 683 18.09 16.42 -4.52
C GLU A 683 17.20 17.36 -3.66
N GLY A 684 17.45 17.39 -2.34
CA GLY A 684 16.88 18.37 -1.41
C GLY A 684 15.47 18.07 -0.91
N TYR A 685 14.84 16.96 -1.30
CA TYR A 685 13.49 16.59 -0.86
C TYR A 685 13.40 16.47 0.66
N THR A 686 14.44 15.94 1.27
CA THR A 686 14.56 15.74 2.72
C THR A 686 16.02 15.86 3.16
N THR A 687 16.30 15.56 4.43
CA THR A 687 17.65 15.43 5.01
C THR A 687 17.67 14.21 5.92
N PRO A 688 18.85 13.67 6.29
CA PRO A 688 18.91 12.55 7.25
C PRO A 688 18.22 12.83 8.59
N SER A 689 18.16 14.09 9.01
CA SER A 689 17.41 14.56 10.20
C SER A 689 15.89 14.63 10.03
N LYS A 690 15.38 14.52 8.80
CA LYS A 690 13.95 14.60 8.44
C LYS A 690 13.44 13.37 7.69
N LEU A 691 14.30 12.39 7.40
CA LEU A 691 13.94 11.15 6.73
C LEU A 691 13.57 10.08 7.77
N SER A 692 12.35 9.57 7.64
CA SER A 692 11.90 8.34 8.27
C SER A 692 11.71 7.22 7.23
N ILE A 693 11.83 5.98 7.68
CA ILE A 693 11.69 4.79 6.83
C ILE A 693 10.64 3.82 7.38
N TYR A 694 9.95 3.10 6.49
CA TYR A 694 8.91 2.14 6.83
C TYR A 694 8.97 0.88 5.96
N GLY A 695 8.67 -0.28 6.57
CA GLY A 695 8.55 -1.57 5.90
C GLY A 695 7.97 -2.65 6.84
N ARG A 696 7.10 -3.50 6.30
CA ARG A 696 6.41 -4.60 6.99
C ARG A 696 6.92 -5.96 6.49
N SER A 697 6.92 -7.02 7.31
CA SER A 697 7.24 -8.40 6.87
C SER A 697 8.66 -8.48 6.29
N ALA A 698 8.85 -8.97 5.06
CA ALA A 698 10.12 -8.89 4.33
C ALA A 698 10.60 -7.45 4.05
N GLY A 699 9.70 -6.47 3.98
CA GLY A 699 10.06 -5.04 4.06
C GLY A 699 10.69 -4.67 5.41
N GLY A 700 10.36 -5.39 6.49
CA GLY A 700 10.99 -5.24 7.79
C GLY A 700 12.42 -5.78 7.85
N LEU A 701 12.73 -6.86 7.11
CA LEU A 701 14.12 -7.27 6.84
C LEU A 701 14.90 -6.13 6.19
N LEU A 702 14.32 -5.50 5.18
CA LEU A 702 14.91 -4.36 4.49
C LEU A 702 15.20 -3.19 5.45
N ILE A 703 14.25 -2.83 6.31
CA ILE A 703 14.46 -1.77 7.32
C ILE A 703 15.56 -2.17 8.32
N GLY A 704 15.51 -3.38 8.88
CA GLY A 704 16.49 -3.89 9.83
C GLY A 704 17.91 -3.95 9.25
N ALA A 705 18.06 -4.31 7.98
CA ALA A 705 19.33 -4.29 7.27
C ALA A 705 19.80 -2.84 7.01
N ALA A 706 18.92 -1.97 6.49
CA ALA A 706 19.23 -0.58 6.18
C ALA A 706 19.76 0.20 7.40
N ILE A 707 19.14 0.05 8.58
CA ILE A 707 19.61 0.74 9.80
C ILE A 707 20.94 0.19 10.34
N ASN A 708 21.34 -1.03 9.99
CA ASN A 708 22.67 -1.57 10.32
C ASN A 708 23.76 -1.07 9.36
N ILE A 709 23.43 -0.97 8.07
CA ILE A 709 24.35 -0.51 7.00
C ILE A 709 24.56 1.01 7.09
N ARG A 710 23.47 1.80 7.12
CA ARG A 710 23.46 3.27 7.13
C ARG A 710 22.58 3.86 8.25
N PRO A 711 22.92 3.63 9.53
CA PRO A 711 22.21 4.25 10.66
C PRO A 711 22.19 5.80 10.58
N ASP A 712 23.21 6.39 9.94
CA ASP A 712 23.38 7.83 9.77
C ASP A 712 22.39 8.51 8.81
N LEU A 713 21.74 7.75 7.92
CA LEU A 713 20.81 8.30 6.91
C LEU A 713 19.41 8.59 7.45
N PHE A 714 19.07 8.08 8.64
CA PHE A 714 17.68 8.03 9.11
C PHE A 714 17.52 8.69 10.49
N ALA A 715 16.45 9.47 10.65
CA ALA A 715 16.05 10.02 11.93
C ALA A 715 15.09 9.08 12.67
N ALA A 716 14.14 8.46 11.94
CA ALA A 716 13.21 7.48 12.49
C ALA A 716 13.05 6.25 11.57
N ALA A 717 12.69 5.12 12.15
CA ALA A 717 12.36 3.88 11.46
C ALA A 717 11.14 3.25 12.16
N LEU A 718 10.14 2.89 11.36
CA LEU A 718 9.00 2.10 11.78
C LEU A 718 9.07 0.75 11.05
N THR A 719 8.85 -0.34 11.75
CA THR A 719 8.75 -1.64 11.10
C THR A 719 7.78 -2.55 11.82
N GLU A 720 6.99 -3.29 11.05
CA GLU A 720 5.91 -4.13 11.54
C GLU A 720 6.13 -5.58 11.11
N VAL A 721 5.85 -6.51 12.01
CA VAL A 721 6.03 -7.97 11.84
C VAL A 721 7.33 -8.32 11.08
N PRO A 722 8.50 -7.80 11.50
CA PRO A 722 9.67 -7.76 10.63
C PRO A 722 10.48 -9.06 10.68
N PHE A 723 10.80 -9.61 9.52
CA PHE A 723 11.73 -10.74 9.41
C PHE A 723 13.16 -10.26 9.69
N VAL A 724 13.72 -10.55 10.87
CA VAL A 724 14.96 -9.93 11.37
C VAL A 724 15.97 -10.93 11.88
N ASP A 725 15.56 -12.15 12.23
CA ASP A 725 16.41 -13.23 12.72
C ASP A 725 16.70 -14.29 11.64
N VAL A 726 16.80 -13.82 10.39
CA VAL A 726 17.00 -14.59 9.15
C VAL A 726 17.85 -15.85 9.30
N ILE A 727 19.02 -15.79 9.94
CA ILE A 727 19.93 -16.94 10.00
C ILE A 727 19.38 -18.03 10.92
N ASN A 728 18.86 -17.67 12.10
CA ASN A 728 18.31 -18.65 13.03
C ASN A 728 17.03 -19.28 12.47
N THR A 729 16.12 -18.45 11.94
CA THR A 729 14.87 -18.92 11.33
C THR A 729 15.16 -19.84 10.14
N MET A 730 16.00 -19.42 9.19
CA MET A 730 16.31 -20.23 8.00
C MET A 730 17.13 -21.50 8.28
N PHE A 731 17.68 -21.70 9.49
CA PHE A 731 18.27 -23.00 9.87
C PHE A 731 17.23 -24.03 10.33
N ASP A 732 16.00 -23.61 10.68
CA ASP A 732 14.99 -24.46 11.32
C ASP A 732 13.73 -24.59 10.45
N ALA A 733 13.73 -25.62 9.59
CA ALA A 733 12.60 -25.93 8.70
C ALA A 733 11.27 -26.22 9.43
N THR A 734 11.28 -26.38 10.77
CA THR A 734 10.06 -26.58 11.56
C THR A 734 9.32 -25.28 11.87
N ILE A 735 9.90 -24.13 11.57
CA ILE A 735 9.21 -22.83 11.61
C ILE A 735 8.42 -22.66 10.31
N PRO A 736 7.11 -22.32 10.36
CA PRO A 736 6.28 -22.04 9.18
C PRO A 736 6.99 -21.21 8.10
N TRP A 737 6.66 -21.49 6.85
CA TRP A 737 7.24 -20.89 5.63
C TRP A 737 8.72 -21.17 5.34
N THR A 738 9.55 -21.55 6.32
CA THR A 738 11.01 -21.67 6.17
C THR A 738 11.46 -22.51 4.97
N ALA A 739 10.84 -23.68 4.74
CA ALA A 739 11.20 -24.55 3.62
C ALA A 739 10.89 -23.90 2.25
N PHE A 740 9.71 -23.30 2.11
CA PHE A 740 9.30 -22.53 0.93
C PHE A 740 10.20 -21.30 0.69
N GLU A 741 10.68 -20.68 1.75
CA GLU A 741 11.55 -19.50 1.67
C GLU A 741 13.02 -19.78 1.35
N TYR A 742 13.45 -21.05 1.30
CA TYR A 742 14.77 -21.42 0.76
C TYR A 742 14.95 -20.94 -0.68
N GLU A 743 13.88 -20.86 -1.47
CA GLU A 743 13.95 -20.31 -2.82
C GLU A 743 14.09 -18.78 -2.84
N GLU A 744 13.76 -18.03 -1.77
CA GLU A 744 13.91 -16.56 -1.70
C GLU A 744 15.27 -16.15 -1.13
N TRP A 745 15.60 -16.63 0.07
CA TRP A 745 16.79 -16.20 0.82
C TRP A 745 17.97 -17.15 0.63
N GLY A 746 17.69 -18.40 0.28
CA GLY A 746 18.63 -19.51 0.24
C GLY A 746 18.53 -20.37 1.51
N ASN A 747 19.04 -21.60 1.43
CA ASN A 747 19.20 -22.46 2.60
C ASN A 747 20.58 -22.24 3.26
N PRO A 748 20.68 -21.77 4.52
CA PRO A 748 21.95 -21.53 5.20
C PRO A 748 22.70 -22.81 5.59
N ASN A 749 22.15 -24.00 5.33
CA ASN A 749 22.94 -25.24 5.32
C ASN A 749 23.96 -25.26 4.16
N ASP A 750 23.80 -24.41 3.14
CA ASP A 750 24.86 -24.06 2.19
C ASP A 750 25.78 -22.96 2.77
N ARG A 751 27.10 -23.15 2.66
CA ARG A 751 28.12 -22.23 3.18
C ARG A 751 28.12 -20.87 2.49
N GLU A 752 27.90 -20.84 1.17
CA GLU A 752 27.87 -19.59 0.38
C GLU A 752 26.65 -18.75 0.78
N ILE A 753 25.47 -19.37 0.87
CA ILE A 753 24.26 -18.71 1.36
C ILE A 753 24.46 -18.22 2.80
N TYR A 754 24.96 -19.06 3.70
CA TYR A 754 25.23 -18.68 5.10
C TYR A 754 26.16 -17.46 5.20
N ASP A 755 27.24 -17.43 4.41
CA ASP A 755 28.16 -16.29 4.40
C ASP A 755 27.53 -15.02 3.78
N VAL A 756 26.63 -15.15 2.79
CA VAL A 756 25.85 -14.01 2.29
C VAL A 756 24.80 -13.53 3.29
N MET A 757 24.04 -14.41 3.94
CA MET A 757 23.09 -14.04 5.01
C MET A 757 23.81 -13.34 6.16
N LYS A 758 25.02 -13.80 6.51
CA LYS A 758 25.97 -13.15 7.43
C LYS A 758 26.45 -11.79 6.97
N THR A 759 26.07 -11.26 5.80
CA THR A 759 26.32 -9.85 5.43
C THR A 759 25.18 -8.92 5.84
N TYR A 760 23.93 -9.38 5.87
CA TYR A 760 22.75 -8.52 6.01
C TYR A 760 21.81 -8.84 7.18
N CYS A 761 21.80 -10.07 7.70
CA CYS A 761 20.88 -10.52 8.76
C CYS A 761 20.78 -9.50 9.93
N PRO A 762 19.62 -8.85 10.14
CA PRO A 762 19.51 -7.72 11.06
C PRO A 762 19.91 -8.07 12.49
N TYR A 763 19.45 -9.21 13.00
CA TYR A 763 19.73 -9.71 14.35
C TYR A 763 21.22 -9.94 14.65
N THR A 764 21.99 -10.37 13.66
CA THR A 764 23.42 -10.68 13.83
C THR A 764 24.32 -9.48 13.52
N LYS A 765 23.79 -8.47 12.82
CA LYS A 765 24.50 -7.23 12.45
C LYS A 765 24.35 -6.05 13.39
N ILE A 766 23.65 -6.20 14.52
CA ILE A 766 23.49 -5.16 15.55
C ILE A 766 24.84 -4.58 16.00
N ARG A 767 25.03 -3.27 15.86
CA ARG A 767 26.29 -2.57 16.17
C ARG A 767 26.21 -1.83 17.52
N GLY A 768 26.49 -2.54 18.61
CA GLY A 768 26.45 -2.00 19.99
C GLY A 768 27.20 -0.67 20.19
N GLN A 769 28.34 -0.45 19.51
CA GLN A 769 29.06 0.82 19.53
C GLN A 769 28.26 1.99 18.92
N ALA A 770 27.59 1.76 17.79
CA ALA A 770 26.81 2.79 17.11
C ALA A 770 25.50 3.08 17.87
N LEU A 771 24.90 2.07 18.50
CA LEU A 771 23.78 2.24 19.43
C LEU A 771 24.18 3.07 20.67
N ALA A 772 25.34 2.79 21.26
CA ALA A 772 25.85 3.56 22.39
C ALA A 772 26.23 5.02 22.04
N ARG A 773 26.45 5.31 20.76
CA ARG A 773 26.69 6.66 20.22
C ARG A 773 25.42 7.34 19.68
N ASN A 774 24.23 6.77 19.93
CA ASN A 774 22.94 7.25 19.40
C ASN A 774 22.89 7.41 17.86
N ALA A 775 23.66 6.61 17.11
CA ALA A 775 23.74 6.73 15.66
C ALA A 775 22.54 6.11 14.93
N TYR A 776 21.95 5.04 15.46
CA TYR A 776 20.72 4.44 14.91
C TYR A 776 19.55 5.43 14.97
N PRO A 777 18.53 5.32 14.09
CA PRO A 777 17.31 6.12 14.18
C PRO A 777 16.54 5.88 15.49
N HIS A 778 15.55 6.74 15.78
CA HIS A 778 14.43 6.33 16.63
C HIS A 778 13.77 5.12 15.98
N LEU A 779 13.56 4.03 16.72
CA LEU A 779 13.00 2.80 16.18
C LEU A 779 11.71 2.42 16.92
N LEU A 780 10.63 2.18 16.19
CA LEU A 780 9.45 1.47 16.65
C LEU A 780 9.35 0.16 15.88
N VAL A 781 9.36 -0.94 16.63
CA VAL A 781 9.10 -2.29 16.12
C VAL A 781 7.72 -2.73 16.60
N VAL A 782 6.90 -3.24 15.69
CA VAL A 782 5.60 -3.87 15.99
C VAL A 782 5.67 -5.33 15.57
N GLY A 783 5.03 -6.24 16.30
CA GLY A 783 4.85 -7.66 15.94
C GLY A 783 3.49 -8.18 16.40
N GLY A 784 3.05 -9.32 15.86
CA GLY A 784 1.81 -9.99 16.27
C GLY A 784 2.11 -11.27 17.06
N MET A 785 1.38 -11.52 18.14
CA MET A 785 1.48 -12.74 18.95
C MET A 785 1.04 -13.99 18.17
N ASN A 786 0.05 -13.84 17.28
CA ASN A 786 -0.56 -14.92 16.51
C ASN A 786 -0.16 -14.88 15.02
N ASP A 787 0.91 -14.17 14.69
CA ASP A 787 1.42 -14.05 13.31
C ASP A 787 1.98 -15.40 12.81
N PRO A 788 1.36 -16.03 11.78
CA PRO A 788 1.80 -17.32 11.24
C PRO A 788 2.91 -17.18 10.19
N ARG A 789 3.31 -15.96 9.80
CA ARG A 789 4.27 -15.69 8.71
C ARG A 789 5.62 -15.17 9.23
N VAL A 790 5.61 -14.34 10.27
CA VAL A 790 6.82 -13.89 10.97
C VAL A 790 6.60 -14.05 12.47
N ALA A 791 7.25 -15.05 13.05
CA ALA A 791 7.02 -15.43 14.44
C ALA A 791 7.32 -14.29 15.43
N PHE A 792 6.45 -14.10 16.42
CA PHE A 792 6.50 -13.02 17.42
C PHE A 792 7.88 -12.85 18.10
N PHE A 793 8.65 -13.93 18.22
CA PHE A 793 9.95 -13.91 18.88
C PHE A 793 11.02 -13.17 18.08
N GLU A 794 10.90 -13.04 16.75
CA GLU A 794 11.90 -12.35 15.93
C GLU A 794 12.06 -10.86 16.31
N PRO A 795 11.00 -10.01 16.27
CA PRO A 795 11.08 -8.64 16.74
C PRO A 795 11.44 -8.53 18.22
N LEU A 796 10.96 -9.46 19.05
CA LEU A 796 11.23 -9.50 20.49
C LEU A 796 12.73 -9.70 20.78
N LYS A 797 13.35 -10.72 20.17
CA LYS A 797 14.79 -10.99 20.24
C LYS A 797 15.59 -9.81 19.69
N PHE A 798 15.18 -9.25 18.55
CA PHE A 798 15.87 -8.13 17.91
C PHE A 798 15.99 -6.90 18.82
N VAL A 799 14.89 -6.44 19.42
CA VAL A 799 14.93 -5.28 20.34
C VAL A 799 15.64 -5.63 21.64
N ALA A 800 15.46 -6.83 22.19
CA ALA A 800 16.18 -7.31 23.37
C ALA A 800 17.71 -7.24 23.17
N LYS A 801 18.20 -7.72 22.01
CA LYS A 801 19.62 -7.71 21.65
C LYS A 801 20.15 -6.32 21.33
N MET A 802 19.38 -5.45 20.65
CA MET A 802 19.78 -4.05 20.44
C MET A 802 20.01 -3.34 21.78
N ARG A 803 19.08 -3.48 22.74
CA ARG A 803 19.23 -2.89 24.08
C ARG A 803 20.34 -3.58 24.88
N GLY A 804 20.48 -4.90 24.76
CA GLY A 804 21.55 -5.69 25.37
C GLY A 804 22.95 -5.25 24.95
N GLU A 805 23.23 -5.19 23.65
CA GLU A 805 24.53 -4.77 23.10
C GLU A 805 24.83 -3.30 23.39
N ARG A 806 23.80 -2.44 23.40
CA ARG A 806 23.96 -1.04 23.83
C ARG A 806 24.41 -0.95 25.29
N ARG A 807 23.76 -1.67 26.21
CA ARG A 807 24.15 -1.75 27.63
C ARG A 807 25.55 -2.33 27.80
N ARG A 808 25.87 -3.42 27.09
CA ARG A 808 27.18 -4.10 27.08
C ARG A 808 28.32 -3.20 26.59
N TYR A 809 28.06 -2.29 25.65
CA TYR A 809 29.06 -1.33 25.20
C TYR A 809 29.26 -0.21 26.24
N LEU A 810 28.18 0.32 26.83
CA LEU A 810 28.24 1.38 27.84
C LEU A 810 28.86 0.92 29.17
N SER A 811 28.80 -0.37 29.51
CA SER A 811 29.42 -0.91 30.73
C SER A 811 30.90 -1.27 30.60
N LYS A 812 31.51 -1.17 29.41
CA LYS A 812 32.96 -1.40 29.23
C LYS A 812 33.74 -0.24 29.86
N PRO A 813 34.73 -0.50 30.72
CA PRO A 813 35.55 0.57 31.29
C PRO A 813 36.30 1.31 30.18
N VAL A 814 36.17 2.63 30.16
CA VAL A 814 36.92 3.50 29.24
C VAL A 814 38.40 3.35 29.57
N ARG A 815 39.14 2.60 28.76
CA ARG A 815 40.61 2.67 28.79
C ARG A 815 40.98 4.11 28.39
N PRO A 816 41.75 4.85 29.21
CA PRO A 816 42.29 6.12 28.74
C PRO A 816 43.13 5.83 27.50
N SER A 817 42.86 6.56 26.41
CA SER A 817 43.74 6.54 25.24
C SER A 817 45.14 6.95 25.72
N PRO A 818 46.22 6.30 25.25
CA PRO A 818 47.56 6.84 25.46
C PRO A 818 47.57 8.27 24.93
N LEU A 819 47.84 9.23 25.80
CA LEU A 819 48.22 10.57 25.38
C LEU A 819 49.47 10.42 24.52
N ALA A 820 49.51 11.12 23.38
CA ALA A 820 50.69 11.13 22.54
C ALA A 820 51.87 11.65 23.35
N HIS A 821 52.85 10.79 23.62
CA HIS A 821 54.13 11.25 24.15
C HIS A 821 54.88 11.96 23.03
N ASP A 822 55.30 13.18 23.36
CA ASP A 822 56.06 14.08 22.52
C ASP A 822 57.52 13.61 22.45
N ASP A 823 57.87 12.85 21.41
CA ASP A 823 59.23 12.37 21.16
C ASP A 823 59.87 13.14 19.98
N SER A 824 60.82 14.01 20.33
CA SER A 824 61.64 14.75 19.37
C SER A 824 63.12 14.36 19.47
N ALA A 825 63.57 13.37 18.68
CA ALA A 825 65.00 13.22 18.30
C ALA A 825 65.26 12.21 17.16
N ALA A 826 65.85 12.73 16.08
CA ALA A 826 67.00 12.20 15.32
C ALA A 826 67.04 10.79 14.65
N ASP A 827 67.62 10.83 13.43
CA ASP A 827 68.53 9.85 12.79
C ASP A 827 68.06 8.65 11.93
N THR A 828 67.92 8.97 10.64
CA THR A 828 68.48 8.27 9.45
C THR A 828 67.84 6.99 8.87
N PRO A 829 67.92 6.79 7.52
CA PRO A 829 67.15 5.76 6.82
C PRO A 829 67.98 4.58 6.28
N THR A 830 67.37 3.39 6.20
CA THR A 830 67.80 2.31 5.27
C THR A 830 66.62 1.62 4.61
N SER A 831 66.88 0.95 3.48
CA SER A 831 65.94 0.68 2.40
C SER A 831 65.42 -0.77 2.28
N SER A 832 64.43 -0.96 1.40
CA SER A 832 63.84 -2.22 0.91
C SER A 832 62.89 -2.96 1.87
N GLY A 833 61.78 -3.56 1.45
CA GLY A 833 61.11 -3.50 0.15
C GLY A 833 60.30 -4.78 -0.16
N LEU A 834 58.98 -4.66 -0.41
CA LEU A 834 58.23 -5.33 -1.49
C LEU A 834 56.72 -5.05 -1.40
N ARG A 835 56.01 -5.24 -2.53
CA ARG A 835 54.68 -4.69 -2.82
C ARG A 835 53.52 -5.60 -2.40
N LYS A 836 52.39 -5.00 -2.03
CA LYS A 836 51.02 -5.53 -2.26
C LYS A 836 50.09 -4.43 -2.82
N ALA A 837 48.98 -4.87 -3.41
CA ALA A 837 48.11 -4.13 -4.34
C ALA A 837 47.27 -3.00 -3.70
N PRO A 838 46.69 -2.06 -4.50
CA PRO A 838 46.14 -0.82 -3.98
C PRO A 838 44.70 -0.94 -3.49
N THR A 839 44.42 -0.38 -2.31
CA THR A 839 43.06 -0.08 -1.82
C THR A 839 42.58 1.29 -2.33
N LEU A 840 41.35 1.36 -2.81
CA LEU A 840 40.72 2.60 -3.25
C LEU A 840 40.33 3.46 -2.03
N ALA A 841 41.06 4.55 -1.77
CA ALA A 841 40.68 5.54 -0.77
C ALA A 841 41.34 6.90 -1.08
N THR A 842 40.57 7.87 -1.60
CA THR A 842 40.77 9.33 -1.43
C THR A 842 39.68 10.11 -2.17
N MET A 843 38.71 10.66 -1.42
CA MET A 843 38.01 11.92 -1.70
C MET A 843 37.25 12.35 -0.43
N ALA A 844 38.00 12.80 0.58
CA ALA A 844 37.43 13.38 1.81
C ALA A 844 38.43 14.39 2.42
N GLY A 845 38.52 15.58 1.81
CA GLY A 845 39.31 16.69 2.34
C GLY A 845 38.46 17.59 3.23
N GLY A 846 38.48 17.34 4.54
CA GLY A 846 37.77 18.16 5.53
C GLY A 846 38.23 17.84 6.94
N THR A 847 39.01 18.74 7.54
CA THR A 847 39.45 18.63 8.94
C THR A 847 38.28 18.92 9.89
N PRO A 848 37.93 18.02 10.84
CA PRO A 848 36.99 18.35 11.89
C PRO A 848 37.65 19.29 12.91
N ASN A 849 37.00 20.40 13.23
CA ASN A 849 37.35 21.23 14.37
C ASN A 849 36.87 20.53 15.65
N ASP A 850 37.79 20.22 16.57
CA ASP A 850 37.43 19.79 17.93
C ASP A 850 36.89 20.99 18.73
N THR A 851 35.60 21.28 18.56
CA THR A 851 34.84 22.18 19.44
C THR A 851 33.91 21.36 20.32
N LEU A 852 34.27 21.25 21.60
CA LEU A 852 33.44 20.97 22.77
C LEU A 852 32.12 20.25 22.50
N LEU A 853 32.11 18.92 22.70
CA LEU A 853 30.90 18.11 22.73
C LEU A 853 29.82 18.74 23.63
N PRO A 854 28.61 19.03 23.11
CA PRO A 854 27.47 19.35 23.96
C PRO A 854 27.16 18.21 24.94
N SER A 855 26.45 18.55 26.01
CA SER A 855 25.83 17.60 26.94
C SER A 855 25.20 16.41 26.19
N HIS A 856 25.46 15.18 26.66
CA HIS A 856 25.05 13.95 26.01
C HIS A 856 23.61 14.04 25.45
N PRO A 857 23.41 13.95 24.11
CA PRO A 857 22.08 14.07 23.55
C PRO A 857 21.19 12.96 24.08
N THR A 858 19.98 13.33 24.50
CA THR A 858 18.98 12.40 25.04
C THR A 858 18.81 11.23 24.08
N PRO A 859 18.90 9.96 24.56
CA PRO A 859 18.92 8.83 23.65
C PRO A 859 17.75 8.77 22.68
N ARG A 860 18.03 8.35 21.44
CA ARG A 860 16.97 7.96 20.50
C ARG A 860 16.22 6.74 21.06
N SER A 861 14.90 6.73 20.87
CA SER A 861 14.00 5.70 21.40
C SER A 861 14.16 4.38 20.66
N LEU A 862 14.09 3.26 21.37
CA LEU A 862 14.02 1.91 20.79
C LEU A 862 12.79 1.23 21.42
N LEU A 863 11.65 1.27 20.74
CA LEU A 863 10.35 0.80 21.23
C LEU A 863 9.98 -0.53 20.57
N LEU A 864 9.26 -1.38 21.30
CA LEU A 864 8.68 -2.62 20.82
C LEU A 864 7.20 -2.66 21.25
N ARG A 865 6.31 -3.09 20.36
CA ARG A 865 4.95 -3.52 20.69
C ARG A 865 4.72 -4.92 20.12
N ILE A 866 4.25 -5.86 20.93
CA ILE A 866 3.70 -7.14 20.46
C ILE A 866 2.19 -7.09 20.71
N GLU A 867 1.41 -7.10 19.64
CA GLU A 867 -0.06 -7.04 19.67
C GLU A 867 -0.66 -8.44 19.78
N ASP A 868 -1.82 -8.58 20.41
CA ASP A 868 -2.62 -9.80 20.29
C ASP A 868 -3.35 -9.78 18.93
N ALA A 869 -2.60 -10.16 17.90
CA ALA A 869 -2.97 -10.00 16.50
C ALA A 869 -2.16 -10.96 15.60
N GLY A 870 -2.69 -11.19 14.41
CA GLY A 870 -2.02 -11.91 13.32
C GLY A 870 -1.13 -11.04 12.43
N HIS A 871 -0.73 -11.58 11.27
CA HIS A 871 0.15 -10.87 10.31
C HIS A 871 -0.44 -9.58 9.73
N GLY A 872 -1.76 -9.39 9.82
CA GLY A 872 -2.46 -8.17 9.41
C GLY A 872 -2.51 -7.05 10.45
N GLY A 873 -2.08 -7.28 11.69
CA GLY A 873 -2.41 -6.42 12.84
C GLY A 873 -3.82 -6.70 13.39
N SER A 874 -4.28 -5.92 14.35
CA SER A 874 -5.59 -6.09 15.00
C SER A 874 -6.76 -6.15 14.01
N SER A 875 -7.75 -7.02 14.29
CA SER A 875 -9.04 -7.00 13.58
C SER A 875 -9.89 -5.80 13.98
N GLY A 876 -10.90 -5.51 13.17
CA GLY A 876 -11.80 -4.38 13.36
C GLY A 876 -11.29 -3.11 12.68
N GLN A 877 -12.21 -2.35 12.08
CA GLN A 877 -11.84 -1.14 11.34
C GLN A 877 -11.27 -0.05 12.26
N TYR A 878 -11.73 0.03 13.51
CA TYR A 878 -11.35 1.13 14.42
C TYR A 878 -10.05 0.83 15.17
N SER A 879 -9.87 -0.39 15.67
CA SER A 879 -8.64 -0.85 16.33
C SER A 879 -7.40 -0.64 15.46
N PHE A 880 -7.51 -0.94 14.15
CA PHE A 880 -6.47 -0.66 13.18
C PHE A 880 -6.10 0.84 13.09
N LEU A 881 -7.09 1.73 13.15
CA LEU A 881 -6.86 3.18 13.09
C LEU A 881 -6.25 3.75 14.39
N GLU A 882 -6.53 3.15 15.54
CA GLU A 882 -5.86 3.50 16.80
C GLU A 882 -4.37 3.11 16.77
N ASN A 883 -4.06 1.91 16.27
CA ASN A 883 -2.68 1.45 16.07
C ASN A 883 -1.91 2.35 15.09
N LEU A 884 -2.53 2.69 13.96
CA LEU A 884 -1.93 3.60 12.98
C LEU A 884 -1.72 5.02 13.56
N ALA A 885 -2.59 5.48 14.45
CA ALA A 885 -2.46 6.78 15.09
C ALA A 885 -1.27 6.82 16.07
N PHE A 886 -1.02 5.73 16.80
CA PHE A 886 0.18 5.54 17.63
C PHE A 886 1.46 5.60 16.81
N GLU A 887 1.50 4.90 15.68
CA GLU A 887 2.65 4.88 14.75
C GLU A 887 2.91 6.21 14.08
N TYR A 888 1.86 6.90 13.61
CA TYR A 888 2.01 8.22 13.00
C TYR A 888 2.44 9.25 14.04
N ALA A 889 1.93 9.19 15.28
CA ALA A 889 2.41 10.03 16.36
C ALA A 889 3.90 9.78 16.67
N PHE A 890 4.36 8.53 16.67
CA PHE A 890 5.78 8.19 16.79
C PHE A 890 6.63 8.81 15.65
N LEU A 891 6.19 8.69 14.40
CA LEU A 891 6.91 9.22 13.24
C LEU A 891 6.98 10.75 13.24
N ILE A 892 5.86 11.43 13.50
CA ILE A 892 5.77 12.90 13.49
C ILE A 892 6.64 13.49 14.61
N THR A 893 6.51 12.95 15.84
CA THR A 893 7.27 13.46 17.00
C THR A 893 8.77 13.15 16.90
N SER A 894 9.16 11.96 16.40
CA SER A 894 10.58 11.60 16.20
C SER A 894 11.30 12.48 15.17
N LEU A 895 10.56 13.12 14.26
CA LEU A 895 11.09 14.09 13.30
C LEU A 895 10.93 15.55 13.74
N ASN A 896 10.33 15.81 14.91
CA ASN A 896 9.88 17.15 15.36
C ASN A 896 9.00 17.85 14.32
N ALA A 897 8.13 17.10 13.63
CA ALA A 897 7.31 17.63 12.54
C ALA A 897 6.04 18.35 13.02
N ASP A 898 5.61 18.18 14.27
CA ASP A 898 4.43 18.85 14.85
C ASP A 898 4.49 20.38 14.80
N THR A 899 5.69 20.97 14.88
CA THR A 899 5.87 22.44 14.91
C THR A 899 5.82 23.11 13.53
N ALA A 900 5.76 22.35 12.43
CA ALA A 900 6.05 22.85 11.09
C ALA A 900 4.93 23.68 10.44
N THR A 901 3.69 23.63 10.94
CA THR A 901 2.52 24.31 10.35
C THR A 901 2.49 25.84 10.53
N SER A 902 3.45 26.43 11.23
CA SER A 902 3.55 27.89 11.45
C SER A 902 4.37 28.65 10.39
N ALA A 903 5.03 27.96 9.45
CA ALA A 903 5.97 28.56 8.51
C ALA A 903 5.37 28.82 7.10
N SER A 904 4.90 30.05 6.90
CA SER A 904 4.61 30.70 5.60
C SER A 904 3.52 30.10 4.70
N ILE A 905 2.30 30.67 4.81
CA ILE A 905 1.34 30.72 3.70
C ILE A 905 1.75 31.89 2.77
N PRO A 906 2.08 31.67 1.49
CA PRO A 906 2.33 32.76 0.55
C PRO A 906 1.01 33.45 0.17
N SER A 907 0.95 34.79 0.23
CA SER A 907 -0.26 35.54 -0.11
C SER A 907 -0.67 35.34 -1.58
N PRO A 908 -1.98 35.26 -1.89
CA PRO A 908 -2.46 35.11 -3.27
C PRO A 908 -2.09 36.33 -4.12
N ILE A 909 -1.57 36.06 -5.32
CA ILE A 909 -1.16 37.08 -6.29
C ILE A 909 -2.42 37.81 -6.78
N ARG A 910 -2.59 39.08 -6.37
CA ARG A 910 -3.63 39.96 -6.94
C ARG A 910 -3.28 40.30 -8.38
N HIS A 911 -4.01 39.75 -9.33
CA HIS A 911 -4.08 40.30 -10.69
C HIS A 911 -4.86 41.63 -10.65
N SER A 912 -4.13 42.75 -10.74
CA SER A 912 -4.75 44.05 -11.00
C SER A 912 -5.21 44.15 -12.45
N ILE A 913 -6.53 44.14 -12.67
CA ILE A 913 -7.15 44.63 -13.90
C ILE A 913 -7.30 46.14 -13.73
N ASP A 914 -6.41 46.91 -14.37
CA ASP A 914 -6.50 48.37 -14.43
C ASP A 914 -7.32 48.80 -15.67
N GLU A 915 -8.61 49.09 -15.48
CA GLU A 915 -9.36 49.91 -16.45
C GLU A 915 -9.12 51.39 -16.14
N GLY A 916 -8.41 52.08 -17.04
CA GLY A 916 -7.87 53.40 -16.75
C GLY A 916 -8.84 54.57 -16.93
N VAL A 917 -8.55 55.66 -16.22
CA VAL A 917 -9.01 57.02 -16.55
C VAL A 917 -7.80 57.96 -16.65
N GLN A 918 -7.85 58.86 -17.61
CA GLN A 918 -6.78 59.82 -17.96
C GLN A 918 -6.65 60.94 -16.91
N ASP A 919 -5.44 61.47 -16.69
CA ASP A 919 -5.08 62.77 -17.29
C ASP A 919 -3.55 63.00 -17.35
N ARG A 920 -3.16 64.08 -18.02
CA ARG A 920 -1.83 64.45 -18.51
C ARG A 920 -0.98 65.15 -17.44
N THR A 921 0.35 65.05 -17.54
CA THR A 921 1.22 66.18 -17.98
C THR A 921 2.74 65.87 -17.98
N ASN A 922 3.44 66.51 -18.94
CA ASN A 922 4.87 66.91 -18.94
C ASN A 922 6.02 65.90 -18.65
N LYS A 923 6.61 65.40 -19.75
CA LYS A 923 7.99 65.69 -20.25
C LYS A 923 9.05 66.31 -19.28
N PRO A 924 10.37 66.16 -19.57
CA PRO A 924 11.11 64.99 -20.06
C PRO A 924 12.54 64.87 -19.45
N LYS A 925 13.30 63.80 -19.71
CA LYS A 925 14.79 63.91 -19.77
C LYS A 925 15.44 62.87 -20.70
N LYS A 926 16.54 63.26 -21.35
CA LYS A 926 17.22 62.55 -22.45
C LYS A 926 18.56 61.97 -22.01
N SER A 927 18.85 60.74 -22.46
CA SER A 927 20.19 60.30 -22.90
C SER A 927 20.02 58.98 -23.68
N LYS A 928 20.21 58.88 -25.01
CA LYS A 928 21.49 58.90 -25.75
C LYS A 928 22.52 57.97 -25.10
N LYS A 929 23.10 56.97 -25.78
CA LYS A 929 23.54 56.94 -27.20
C LYS A 929 23.65 55.49 -27.73
N ARG A 930 23.47 55.34 -29.07
CA ARG A 930 24.21 54.48 -30.04
C ARG A 930 24.72 53.12 -29.54
N GLY A 931 24.39 51.99 -30.16
CA GLY A 931 24.39 51.73 -31.62
C GLY A 931 25.47 50.66 -31.90
N LYS A 932 25.48 49.90 -32.98
CA LYS A 932 24.81 49.97 -34.29
C LYS A 932 24.81 48.54 -34.87
N GLU A 933 23.77 48.17 -35.63
CA GLU A 933 23.87 47.50 -36.96
C GLU A 933 24.48 46.06 -37.04
N ASP A 934 24.01 45.16 -37.92
CA ASP A 934 22.89 45.22 -38.86
C ASP A 934 22.55 43.85 -39.49
N VAL A 935 21.30 43.71 -40.01
CA VAL A 935 20.94 43.06 -41.31
C VAL A 935 21.11 41.54 -41.45
N GLU A 936 20.25 40.75 -42.13
CA GLU A 936 19.03 40.94 -42.97
C GLU A 936 18.08 39.74 -42.63
N GLU A 937 16.74 39.79 -42.50
CA GLU A 937 15.63 40.33 -43.31
C GLU A 937 15.21 39.50 -44.56
N LYS A 938 13.86 39.41 -44.74
CA LYS A 938 13.07 38.95 -45.93
C LYS A 938 12.92 37.42 -46.15
N GLU A 939 11.91 36.84 -46.82
CA GLU A 939 10.50 37.18 -47.21
C GLU A 939 9.79 35.87 -47.73
N TYR A 940 8.48 35.65 -47.92
CA TYR A 940 7.21 36.37 -47.63
C TYR A 940 5.98 35.39 -47.62
N ARG A 941 4.79 35.93 -47.34
CA ARG A 941 3.42 35.35 -47.33
C ARG A 941 2.95 34.67 -48.66
N ARG A 942 2.07 33.65 -48.58
CA ARG A 942 0.58 33.76 -48.80
C ARG A 942 -0.18 32.41 -48.90
N ARG A 943 -1.31 32.32 -48.18
CA ARG A 943 -2.65 31.71 -48.51
C ARG A 943 -2.74 30.24 -49.03
N ALA A 944 -3.78 29.44 -48.76
CA ALA A 944 -4.88 29.46 -47.76
C ALA A 944 -5.75 28.17 -47.91
N LYS A 945 -6.42 27.75 -46.82
CA LYS A 945 -7.51 26.73 -46.72
C LYS A 945 -7.14 25.25 -46.94
N GLY A 946 -7.55 24.39 -45.99
CA GLY A 946 -7.58 22.93 -46.14
C GLY A 946 -7.59 22.17 -44.80
N ASP A 947 -8.78 21.97 -44.22
CA ASP A 947 -9.16 20.98 -43.20
C ASP A 947 -8.46 20.88 -41.82
N ARG A 948 -9.20 20.24 -40.90
CA ARG A 948 -8.91 20.10 -39.47
C ARG A 948 -8.54 18.64 -39.15
N GLY A 949 -7.53 18.44 -38.33
CA GLY A 949 -7.25 17.17 -37.65
C GLY A 949 -6.14 17.37 -36.61
N PRO A 950 -6.37 17.12 -35.31
CA PRO A 950 -5.35 17.30 -34.30
C PRO A 950 -4.36 16.14 -34.34
N SER A 951 -3.15 16.42 -34.80
CA SER A 951 -1.99 15.58 -34.56
C SER A 951 -0.87 16.45 -34.02
N ASN A 952 -0.29 16.04 -32.89
CA ASN A 952 1.00 16.53 -32.39
C ASN A 952 1.56 15.52 -31.39
N ILE A 953 2.28 14.55 -31.94
CA ILE A 953 3.19 13.68 -31.20
C ILE A 953 4.42 14.53 -30.86
N PHE A 954 4.71 14.74 -29.58
CA PHE A 954 6.00 15.28 -29.15
C PHE A 954 6.97 14.13 -28.87
N GLN A 955 7.76 13.74 -29.88
CA GLN A 955 8.97 12.95 -29.66
C GLN A 955 10.05 13.84 -29.07
N VAL A 956 10.51 13.51 -27.86
CA VAL A 956 11.77 14.02 -27.31
C VAL A 956 12.82 12.93 -27.49
N GLY A 957 13.69 13.10 -28.49
CA GLY A 957 14.80 12.19 -28.73
C GLY A 957 15.99 12.51 -27.84
N PHE A 958 16.47 11.52 -27.07
CA PHE A 958 17.78 11.57 -26.40
C PHE A 958 18.80 10.76 -27.20
N VAL A 959 19.95 11.39 -27.46
CA VAL A 959 21.03 10.83 -28.28
C VAL A 959 22.03 10.09 -27.39
N LEU A 960 22.05 8.75 -27.48
CA LEU A 960 23.13 7.94 -26.91
C LEU A 960 24.41 8.07 -27.74
N ARG A 961 25.45 8.66 -27.15
CA ARG A 961 26.82 8.60 -27.71
C ARG A 961 27.48 7.30 -27.31
N LEU A 962 27.46 6.31 -28.19
CA LEU A 962 28.35 5.15 -28.10
C LEU A 962 29.78 5.59 -28.42
N HIS A 963 30.74 5.21 -27.57
CA HIS A 963 32.17 5.24 -27.91
C HIS A 963 32.59 3.84 -28.32
N SER A 964 32.86 3.66 -29.62
CA SER A 964 33.52 2.48 -30.13
C SER A 964 35.04 2.61 -29.98
N GLN A 965 35.69 1.57 -29.48
CA GLN A 965 37.09 1.32 -29.80
C GLN A 965 37.19 -0.01 -30.55
N ASN A 966 37.80 0.07 -31.74
CA ASN A 966 38.10 -1.09 -32.56
C ASN A 966 39.28 -1.87 -31.96
N HIS A 967 39.22 -3.20 -32.00
CA HIS A 967 40.27 -4.00 -32.65
C HIS A 967 39.75 -5.40 -33.01
N PRO A 968 40.04 -5.94 -34.22
CA PRO A 968 39.54 -7.24 -34.67
C PRO A 968 40.62 -8.34 -34.62
N HIS A 969 40.21 -9.58 -34.31
CA HIS A 969 40.82 -10.86 -34.75
C HIS A 969 39.81 -11.97 -34.40
N SER A 970 39.04 -12.53 -35.35
CA SER A 970 39.37 -13.51 -36.39
C SER A 970 39.33 -14.98 -35.94
N SER A 971 38.71 -15.82 -36.78
CA SER A 971 38.71 -17.30 -36.83
C SER A 971 38.00 -18.12 -35.73
N SER A 972 36.76 -18.52 -36.05
CA SER A 972 36.24 -19.90 -36.03
C SER A 972 36.60 -20.85 -34.87
N LYS A 973 35.59 -21.19 -34.06
CA LYS A 973 34.84 -22.44 -34.22
C LYS A 973 33.48 -22.37 -33.55
#